data_AF-A0A8H3CNW7-F1
#
_entry.id   AF-A0A8H3CNW7-F1
#
_cell.length_a   1.000
_cell.length_b   1.000
_cell.length_c   1.000
_cell.angle_alpha   90.00
_cell.angle_beta   90.00
_cell.angle_gamma   90.00
#
_symmetry.space_group_name_H-M   'P 1'
#
loop_
_entity.id
_entity.type
_entity.pdbx_description
1 polymer ?
#
loop_
_entity_poly.entity_id
_entity_poly.type
_entity_poly.pdbx_seq_one_letter_code
_entity_poly.pdbx_strand_id
1 'polypeptide(L)'
;MSLHKPPFESQVHVPIQGKTSGPSPTSPLEFTAKSLGKWVPIASCKVTYSAHEFAQVIDALVLYPERNSPLILRADIESDFELSHSTEPPNFAIPGLGQYQPIRLLRRILCPRQPNRDRALHQSCIFYTDQGEPTVLVLSPDLSKEHPTPPFYHPAVAHLAIRFTESHLIIEVAPLVGSDTFTPRLVKTCISLLEGVYRVGYGFANGYRKRVEHDTMVDKAEFQDLYLKMKEMHGGLVETWQEATDPSKHVFEDIGIATFLMLLWNSTYRGPDARTAKPGQRFPWSHFARPPGGFRDIGCGNGLLTHILVSSGYEGLGIDLRARKSWASFSPETSSRLKVEALDFTSVQYDASLGQFTGLPDILGSGNQVKRIFLIGNHADELTPWMPLIAHAAQADFLSIPCCFWALDGRFHAQKRRDMPGPDCSAQPSPSEAWELALADRLHSVLGGTADANAGTKKGAKQPSQYGRYMLWLARLQRECGFGVTVEALRIPSTRNWAFAGISRTWQTDAERARVDEYVDGLVSYTMAASMGRPTGMTLKRIQKEMKDLQNEDMGGITLAPSDHSLFEWTGTLPGPEGSVYEGGEFHVEITLPPDYPFHSPRLRFKTKIYHMNINDQGGICLDILKNAWSPALSLYKVMLSLSSLLTDPNPSDPLVPPIANEYTRRRKVHDSTARRWVQLHALPVKAQPPPPPPAPAKRGRGRPKTANRETIMVPDDEPTPTSASGAKRKRGGDDDREDRSKRQSTGGAGGSGSGSGSGDVIVIDD
;
A
#
# COMPACT_ATOMS: atom_id res chain seq x y z
N MET A 1 35.15 -12.59 11.33
CA MET A 1 35.11 -13.41 10.09
C MET A 1 33.76 -13.22 9.43
N SER A 2 33.67 -13.35 8.11
CA SER A 2 32.36 -13.42 7.43
C SER A 2 31.73 -14.79 7.70
N LEU A 3 30.46 -14.82 8.11
CA LEU A 3 29.66 -16.05 8.11
C LEU A 3 29.27 -16.35 6.65
N HIS A 4 30.20 -16.94 5.89
CA HIS A 4 29.85 -17.56 4.63
C HIS A 4 28.88 -18.71 4.91
N LYS A 5 27.63 -18.56 4.48
CA LYS A 5 26.69 -19.68 4.36
C LYS A 5 27.41 -20.80 3.59
N PRO A 6 27.61 -22.00 4.18
CA PRO A 6 28.31 -23.07 3.49
C PRO A 6 27.61 -23.41 2.17
N PRO A 7 28.36 -23.72 1.10
CA PRO A 7 27.77 -24.06 -0.18
C PRO A 7 26.95 -25.34 -0.06
N PHE A 8 25.76 -25.35 -0.69
CA PHE A 8 24.97 -26.56 -0.82
C PHE A 8 25.59 -27.45 -1.90
N GLU A 9 26.30 -28.49 -1.47
CA GLU A 9 26.93 -29.48 -2.34
C GLU A 9 26.15 -30.80 -2.25
N SER A 10 25.46 -31.17 -3.33
CA SER A 10 24.70 -32.42 -3.42
C SER A 10 25.39 -33.43 -4.34
N GLN A 11 25.48 -34.68 -3.88
CA GLN A 11 25.91 -35.82 -4.66
C GLN A 11 24.68 -36.56 -5.20
N VAL A 12 24.77 -37.12 -6.42
CA VAL A 12 23.70 -37.88 -7.07
C VAL A 12 24.13 -39.34 -7.22
N HIS A 13 23.23 -40.26 -6.86
CA HIS A 13 23.52 -41.70 -6.76
C HIS A 13 22.87 -42.54 -7.85
N VAL A 14 21.92 -41.98 -8.61
CA VAL A 14 21.31 -42.59 -9.80
C VAL A 14 21.88 -42.03 -11.11
N PRO A 15 22.03 -42.84 -12.17
CA PRO A 15 22.54 -42.37 -13.47
C PRO A 15 21.53 -41.45 -14.17
N ILE A 16 22.02 -40.37 -14.77
CA ILE A 16 21.21 -39.44 -15.59
C ILE A 16 21.92 -39.20 -16.92
N GLN A 17 21.29 -39.59 -18.04
CA GLN A 17 21.68 -39.21 -19.41
C GLN A 17 23.19 -39.33 -19.69
N GLY A 18 23.81 -40.44 -19.27
CA GLY A 18 25.24 -40.72 -19.50
C GLY A 18 26.22 -40.13 -18.48
N LYS A 19 25.77 -39.43 -17.43
CA LYS A 19 26.62 -39.02 -16.31
C LYS A 19 26.80 -40.18 -15.31
N THR A 20 28.02 -40.32 -14.81
CA THR A 20 28.38 -41.24 -13.72
C THR A 20 27.70 -40.84 -12.40
N SER A 21 27.13 -41.81 -11.69
CA SER A 21 26.69 -41.64 -10.30
C SER A 21 27.83 -41.85 -9.31
N GLY A 22 27.74 -41.22 -8.14
CA GLY A 22 28.62 -41.48 -7.01
C GLY A 22 28.03 -42.53 -6.05
N PRO A 23 28.85 -43.27 -5.29
CA PRO A 23 28.35 -44.19 -4.27
C PRO A 23 27.51 -43.43 -3.22
N SER A 24 26.48 -44.09 -2.68
CA SER A 24 25.71 -43.59 -1.54
C SER A 24 26.57 -43.58 -0.27
N PRO A 25 26.45 -42.58 0.63
CA PRO A 25 27.20 -42.54 1.88
C PRO A 25 26.82 -43.67 2.86
N THR A 26 25.62 -44.25 2.73
CA THR A 26 25.17 -45.43 3.47
C THR A 26 24.50 -46.46 2.55
N SER A 27 24.28 -47.68 3.06
CA SER A 27 23.35 -48.61 2.42
C SER A 27 21.93 -48.03 2.35
N PRO A 28 21.13 -48.42 1.34
CA PRO A 28 19.71 -48.05 1.28
C PRO A 28 18.93 -48.47 2.53
N LEU A 29 17.77 -47.87 2.74
CA LEU A 29 16.76 -48.37 3.65
C LEU A 29 16.22 -49.73 3.16
N GLU A 30 15.73 -50.56 4.09
CA GLU A 30 15.07 -51.83 3.78
C GLU A 30 13.69 -51.89 4.43
N PHE A 31 12.66 -52.24 3.63
CA PHE A 31 11.35 -52.57 4.18
C PHE A 31 11.36 -53.99 4.75
N THR A 32 10.81 -54.16 5.96
CA THR A 32 10.61 -55.48 6.59
C THR A 32 9.67 -56.36 5.74
N ALA A 33 8.73 -55.73 5.01
CA ALA A 33 7.83 -56.40 4.07
C ALA A 33 8.32 -56.21 2.61
N LYS A 34 8.83 -57.27 1.99
CA LYS A 34 9.36 -57.27 0.61
C LYS A 34 8.34 -56.89 -0.48
N SER A 35 7.05 -56.87 -0.15
CA SER A 35 5.96 -56.45 -1.04
C SER A 35 5.92 -54.93 -1.29
N LEU A 36 6.58 -54.12 -0.44
CA LEU A 36 6.64 -52.66 -0.57
C LEU A 36 7.72 -52.16 -1.55
N GLY A 37 8.41 -53.08 -2.25
CA GLY A 37 9.45 -52.75 -3.22
C GLY A 37 10.83 -52.59 -2.59
N LYS A 38 11.66 -51.72 -3.18
CA LYS A 38 13.04 -51.45 -2.76
C LYS A 38 13.28 -49.94 -2.72
N TRP A 39 14.02 -49.49 -1.71
CA TRP A 39 14.52 -48.12 -1.66
C TRP A 39 15.72 -47.91 -2.58
N VAL A 40 15.80 -46.74 -3.19
CA VAL A 40 16.92 -46.29 -4.00
C VAL A 40 17.33 -44.89 -3.55
N PRO A 41 18.55 -44.69 -3.02
CA PRO A 41 19.11 -43.37 -2.76
C PRO A 41 19.22 -42.57 -4.06
N ILE A 42 18.68 -41.36 -4.07
CA ILE A 42 18.67 -40.48 -5.24
C ILE A 42 19.78 -39.43 -5.14
N ALA A 43 19.84 -38.73 -4.01
CA ALA A 43 20.83 -37.69 -3.73
C ALA A 43 21.11 -37.56 -2.24
N SER A 44 22.31 -37.09 -1.89
CA SER A 44 22.71 -36.76 -0.51
C SER A 44 23.51 -35.46 -0.44
N CYS A 45 23.58 -34.85 0.74
CA CYS A 45 24.49 -33.74 1.03
C CYS A 45 25.02 -33.83 2.46
N LYS A 46 26.12 -33.13 2.75
CA LYS A 46 26.69 -33.06 4.11
C LYS A 46 25.98 -32.01 4.95
N VAL A 47 25.83 -32.30 6.24
CA VAL A 47 25.24 -31.40 7.24
C VAL A 47 26.17 -31.19 8.44
N THR A 48 25.89 -30.14 9.20
CA THR A 48 26.65 -29.67 10.37
C THR A 48 25.77 -29.44 11.60
N TYR A 49 24.51 -29.85 11.52
CA TYR A 49 23.50 -29.78 12.58
C TYR A 49 23.09 -31.20 13.02
N SER A 50 22.41 -31.31 14.16
CA SER A 50 22.12 -32.60 14.81
C SER A 50 20.76 -33.18 14.39
N ALA A 51 20.45 -34.39 14.91
CA ALA A 51 19.13 -34.99 14.79
C ALA A 51 18.01 -34.10 15.36
N HIS A 52 18.32 -33.26 16.37
CA HIS A 52 17.33 -32.37 16.98
C HIS A 52 16.89 -31.25 16.03
N GLU A 53 17.83 -30.57 15.34
CA GLU A 53 17.45 -29.62 14.29
C GLU A 53 16.77 -30.33 13.11
N PHE A 54 17.21 -31.55 12.75
CA PHE A 54 16.56 -32.33 11.70
C PHE A 54 15.08 -32.65 12.02
N ALA A 55 14.77 -33.03 13.27
CA ALA A 55 13.39 -33.25 13.74
C ALA A 55 12.51 -32.01 13.50
N GLN A 56 13.00 -30.83 13.91
CA GLN A 56 12.31 -29.55 13.66
C GLN A 56 12.10 -29.26 12.16
N VAL A 57 13.03 -29.66 11.29
CA VAL A 57 12.90 -29.49 9.83
C VAL A 57 11.81 -30.41 9.26
N ILE A 58 11.78 -31.68 9.66
CA ILE A 58 10.79 -32.61 9.12
C ILE A 58 9.38 -32.30 9.62
N ASP A 59 9.21 -31.82 10.85
CA ASP A 59 7.95 -31.24 11.32
C ASP A 59 7.54 -30.02 10.49
N ALA A 60 8.45 -29.07 10.26
CA ALA A 60 8.16 -27.88 9.45
C ALA A 60 7.81 -28.22 7.98
N LEU A 61 8.34 -29.33 7.43
CA LEU A 61 8.00 -29.86 6.10
C LEU A 61 6.66 -30.61 6.08
N VAL A 62 6.28 -31.27 7.18
CA VAL A 62 5.01 -31.98 7.31
C VAL A 62 3.85 -31.01 7.54
N LEU A 63 4.05 -29.95 8.32
CA LEU A 63 3.03 -28.93 8.62
C LEU A 63 2.94 -27.81 7.57
N TYR A 64 4.05 -27.45 6.90
CA TYR A 64 4.11 -26.33 5.94
C TYR A 64 4.74 -26.70 4.58
N PRO A 65 4.19 -27.71 3.86
CA PRO A 65 4.76 -28.19 2.59
C PRO A 65 4.79 -27.12 1.48
N GLU A 66 3.95 -26.10 1.53
CA GLU A 66 3.94 -24.97 0.59
C GLU A 66 5.28 -24.22 0.53
N ARG A 67 6.08 -24.25 1.62
CA ARG A 67 7.45 -23.69 1.66
C ARG A 67 8.44 -24.45 0.76
N ASN A 68 8.08 -25.66 0.33
CA ASN A 68 8.93 -26.56 -0.44
C ASN A 68 8.39 -26.82 -1.86
N SER A 69 7.13 -26.46 -2.14
CA SER A 69 6.54 -26.51 -3.48
C SER A 69 5.50 -25.40 -3.66
N PRO A 70 5.71 -24.42 -4.55
CA PRO A 70 4.75 -23.33 -4.77
C PRO A 70 3.45 -23.80 -5.42
N LEU A 71 3.38 -25.05 -5.90
CA LEU A 71 2.17 -25.66 -6.43
C LEU A 71 1.22 -26.16 -5.31
N ILE A 72 1.72 -26.28 -4.08
CA ILE A 72 0.93 -26.60 -2.88
C ILE A 72 0.43 -25.28 -2.27
N LEU A 73 -0.77 -25.33 -1.68
CA LEU A 73 -1.44 -24.22 -1.01
C LEU A 73 -1.31 -24.31 0.52
N ARG A 74 -1.54 -25.52 1.06
CA ARG A 74 -1.31 -25.92 2.46
C ARG A 74 -1.34 -27.46 2.58
N ALA A 75 -1.09 -27.98 3.78
CA ALA A 75 -1.63 -29.26 4.23
C ALA A 75 -2.83 -29.03 5.16
N ASP A 76 -3.87 -29.87 5.04
CA ASP A 76 -4.89 -30.08 6.07
C ASP A 76 -4.57 -31.37 6.83
N ILE A 77 -4.64 -31.36 8.16
CA ILE A 77 -4.27 -32.51 9.00
C ILE A 77 -5.53 -33.34 9.31
N GLU A 78 -5.52 -34.62 8.93
CA GLU A 78 -6.64 -35.56 9.20
C GLU A 78 -6.53 -36.16 10.60
N SER A 79 -5.31 -36.48 11.04
CA SER A 79 -5.00 -37.04 12.37
C SER A 79 -3.49 -37.04 12.61
N ASP A 80 -3.09 -37.10 13.87
CA ASP A 80 -1.69 -37.16 14.31
C ASP A 80 -1.61 -38.09 15.53
N PHE A 81 -0.73 -39.11 15.47
CA PHE A 81 -0.66 -40.19 16.46
C PHE A 81 0.78 -40.42 16.92
N GLU A 82 1.03 -40.27 18.22
CA GLU A 82 2.28 -40.73 18.86
C GLU A 82 2.25 -42.23 19.10
N LEU A 83 3.16 -42.95 18.44
CA LEU A 83 3.22 -44.41 18.43
C LEU A 83 4.05 -44.97 19.60
N SER A 84 4.87 -44.14 20.25
CA SER A 84 5.61 -44.48 21.47
C SER A 84 4.72 -44.64 22.71
N HIS A 85 3.50 -44.09 22.68
CA HIS A 85 2.63 -43.97 23.86
C HIS A 85 1.18 -44.46 23.65
N SER A 86 0.75 -44.75 22.42
CA SER A 86 -0.60 -45.27 22.18
C SER A 86 -0.77 -46.73 22.62
N THR A 87 -1.83 -47.00 23.40
CA THR A 87 -2.29 -48.35 23.71
C THR A 87 -3.20 -48.95 22.63
N GLU A 88 -3.72 -48.14 21.72
CA GLU A 88 -4.54 -48.58 20.58
C GLU A 88 -3.72 -48.54 19.28
N PRO A 89 -3.71 -49.62 18.48
CA PRO A 89 -3.02 -49.62 17.19
C PRO A 89 -3.80 -48.76 16.19
N PRO A 90 -3.13 -47.94 15.36
CA PRO A 90 -3.81 -47.19 14.31
C PRO A 90 -4.40 -48.16 13.27
N ASN A 91 -5.56 -47.82 12.72
CA ASN A 91 -6.24 -48.59 11.65
C ASN A 91 -5.50 -48.58 10.29
N PHE A 92 -4.21 -48.22 10.26
CA PHE A 92 -3.37 -48.11 9.07
C PHE A 92 -2.09 -48.93 9.25
N ALA A 93 -1.75 -49.73 8.24
CA ALA A 93 -0.52 -50.52 8.24
C ALA A 93 0.71 -49.62 8.10
N ILE A 94 1.52 -49.53 9.16
CA ILE A 94 2.79 -48.81 9.15
C ILE A 94 3.88 -49.70 8.50
N PRO A 95 4.62 -49.21 7.49
CA PRO A 95 5.76 -49.93 6.93
C PRO A 95 6.86 -50.20 7.97
N GLY A 96 7.18 -51.46 8.24
CA GLY A 96 8.39 -51.80 9.00
C GLY A 96 9.64 -51.43 8.21
N LEU A 97 10.63 -50.79 8.85
CA LEU A 97 11.79 -50.17 8.21
C LEU A 97 13.13 -50.68 8.77
N GLY A 98 13.28 -52.01 8.83
CA GLY A 98 14.53 -52.65 9.26
C GLY A 98 14.87 -52.35 10.73
N GLN A 99 15.95 -51.59 10.96
CA GLN A 99 16.40 -51.18 12.30
C GLN A 99 15.57 -50.02 12.90
N TYR A 100 14.86 -49.25 12.06
CA TYR A 100 14.18 -48.02 12.45
C TYR A 100 12.78 -48.29 13.04
N GLN A 101 12.51 -47.76 14.23
CA GLN A 101 11.22 -47.89 14.91
C GLN A 101 10.32 -46.68 14.63
N PRO A 102 9.04 -46.88 14.25
CA PRO A 102 8.11 -45.77 14.02
C PRO A 102 7.65 -45.16 15.35
N ILE A 103 7.71 -43.83 15.44
CA ILE A 103 7.40 -43.06 16.66
C ILE A 103 6.22 -42.11 16.50
N ARG A 104 5.88 -41.68 15.27
CA ARG A 104 4.71 -40.85 15.00
C ARG A 104 4.14 -41.10 13.61
N LEU A 105 2.82 -41.10 13.49
CA LEU A 105 2.07 -41.20 12.24
C LEU A 105 1.15 -39.98 12.13
N LEU A 106 1.47 -39.06 11.21
CA LEU A 106 0.63 -37.94 10.84
C LEU A 106 -0.03 -38.18 9.48
N ARG A 107 -1.34 -37.97 9.40
CA ARG A 107 -2.15 -38.09 8.19
C ARG A 107 -2.51 -36.69 7.69
N ARG A 108 -2.21 -36.37 6.43
CA ARG A 108 -2.52 -35.07 5.83
C ARG A 108 -3.11 -35.16 4.43
N ILE A 109 -3.92 -34.17 4.08
CA ILE A 109 -4.35 -33.86 2.72
C ILE A 109 -3.47 -32.73 2.21
N LEU A 110 -2.72 -32.98 1.13
CA LEU A 110 -2.03 -31.92 0.39
C LEU A 110 -3.04 -31.20 -0.52
N CYS A 111 -3.27 -29.92 -0.22
CA CYS A 111 -4.23 -29.09 -0.94
C CYS A 111 -3.50 -28.27 -2.03
N PRO A 112 -3.84 -28.46 -3.33
CA PRO A 112 -3.16 -27.79 -4.44
C PRO A 112 -3.58 -26.33 -4.61
N ARG A 113 -2.66 -25.51 -5.15
CA ARG A 113 -2.93 -24.10 -5.50
C ARG A 113 -3.83 -23.95 -6.75
N GLN A 114 -4.06 -25.02 -7.50
CA GLN A 114 -4.94 -25.08 -8.68
C GLN A 114 -5.83 -26.33 -8.62
N PRO A 115 -6.88 -26.38 -7.76
CA PRO A 115 -7.73 -27.56 -7.59
C PRO A 115 -8.49 -27.97 -8.86
N ASN A 116 -8.77 -27.02 -9.77
CA ASN A 116 -9.39 -27.29 -11.07
C ASN A 116 -8.41 -27.94 -12.09
N ARG A 117 -7.15 -28.19 -11.70
CA ARG A 117 -6.09 -28.77 -12.53
C ARG A 117 -5.47 -30.02 -11.92
N ASP A 118 -5.21 -29.99 -10.62
CA ASP A 118 -4.60 -31.08 -9.85
C ASP A 118 -5.52 -31.46 -8.69
N ARG A 119 -5.68 -32.77 -8.44
CA ARG A 119 -6.46 -33.28 -7.30
C ARG A 119 -5.72 -33.10 -5.97
N ALA A 120 -6.46 -33.05 -4.87
CA ALA A 120 -5.90 -33.21 -3.54
C ALA A 120 -5.28 -34.62 -3.35
N LEU A 121 -4.27 -34.72 -2.50
CA LEU A 121 -3.54 -35.97 -2.23
C LEU A 121 -3.50 -36.24 -0.73
N HIS A 122 -4.18 -37.29 -0.29
CA HIS A 122 -3.98 -37.85 1.05
C HIS A 122 -2.58 -38.49 1.14
N GLN A 123 -1.93 -38.34 2.28
CA GLN A 123 -0.56 -38.79 2.49
C GLN A 123 -0.31 -39.15 3.96
N SER A 124 0.28 -40.33 4.18
CA SER A 124 0.86 -40.69 5.47
C SER A 124 2.28 -40.12 5.59
N CYS A 125 2.54 -39.39 6.68
CA CYS A 125 3.84 -38.86 7.07
C CYS A 125 4.28 -39.62 8.33
N ILE A 126 5.29 -40.47 8.21
CA ILE A 126 5.69 -41.41 9.26
C ILE A 126 7.11 -41.09 9.71
N PHE A 127 7.26 -40.85 11.01
CA PHE A 127 8.51 -40.50 11.65
C PHE A 127 9.09 -41.76 12.31
N TYR A 128 10.36 -42.06 12.06
CA TYR A 128 11.08 -43.18 12.66
C TYR A 128 12.37 -42.72 13.33
N THR A 129 12.83 -43.52 14.29
CA THR A 129 14.09 -43.34 14.99
C THR A 129 14.92 -44.63 15.07
N ASP A 130 16.23 -44.47 15.18
CA ASP A 130 17.19 -45.48 15.64
C ASP A 130 17.84 -45.13 17.01
N GLN A 131 17.72 -43.90 17.51
CA GLN A 131 18.36 -43.42 18.75
C GLN A 131 17.49 -42.47 19.62
N GLY A 132 16.16 -42.58 19.54
CA GLY A 132 15.19 -41.77 20.30
C GLY A 132 14.64 -40.58 19.51
N GLU A 133 15.51 -39.68 19.05
CA GLU A 133 15.10 -38.55 18.19
C GLU A 133 14.73 -39.00 16.77
N PRO A 134 13.79 -38.33 16.07
CA PRO A 134 13.46 -38.66 14.67
C PRO A 134 14.67 -38.57 13.73
N THR A 135 15.00 -39.68 13.05
CA THR A 135 16.10 -39.75 12.07
C THR A 135 15.66 -40.12 10.65
N VAL A 136 14.41 -40.58 10.47
CA VAL A 136 13.81 -40.78 9.13
C VAL A 136 12.38 -40.25 9.08
N LEU A 137 12.06 -39.45 8.06
CA LEU A 137 10.70 -39.15 7.65
C LEU A 137 10.36 -39.96 6.39
N VAL A 138 9.27 -40.73 6.39
CA VAL A 138 8.70 -41.36 5.18
C VAL A 138 7.39 -40.70 4.81
N LEU A 139 7.33 -40.17 3.59
CA LEU A 139 6.15 -39.62 2.94
C LEU A 139 5.57 -40.65 1.96
N SER A 140 4.36 -41.15 2.26
CA SER A 140 3.66 -42.17 1.47
C SER A 140 2.37 -41.60 0.89
N PRO A 141 2.30 -41.25 -0.42
CA PRO A 141 1.05 -40.86 -1.07
C PRO A 141 0.02 -41.99 -1.09
N ASP A 142 -1.25 -41.66 -0.83
CA ASP A 142 -2.35 -42.63 -0.98
C ASP A 142 -2.69 -42.79 -2.46
N LEU A 143 -2.39 -43.98 -3.00
CA LEU A 143 -2.64 -44.36 -4.39
C LEU A 143 -3.73 -45.44 -4.46
N SER A 144 -4.69 -45.27 -5.38
CA SER A 144 -5.83 -46.18 -5.55
C SER A 144 -5.81 -46.81 -6.95
N LYS A 145 -6.71 -47.77 -7.21
CA LYS A 145 -6.89 -48.32 -8.57
C LYS A 145 -7.36 -47.27 -9.59
N GLU A 146 -8.16 -46.30 -9.13
CA GLU A 146 -8.67 -45.18 -9.92
C GLU A 146 -7.59 -44.10 -10.13
N HIS A 147 -6.67 -43.98 -9.17
CA HIS A 147 -5.59 -43.00 -9.16
C HIS A 147 -4.24 -43.66 -8.80
N PRO A 148 -3.65 -44.46 -9.71
CA PRO A 148 -2.42 -45.21 -9.46
C PRO A 148 -1.14 -44.35 -9.47
N THR A 149 -1.28 -43.03 -9.67
CA THR A 149 -0.17 -42.06 -9.68
C THR A 149 -0.53 -40.82 -8.85
N PRO A 150 0.46 -40.19 -8.19
CA PRO A 150 0.23 -38.95 -7.43
C PRO A 150 0.11 -37.75 -8.38
N PRO A 151 -0.47 -36.61 -7.93
CA PRO A 151 -0.68 -35.42 -8.76
C PRO A 151 0.61 -34.73 -9.19
N PHE A 152 0.53 -33.78 -10.14
CA PHE A 152 1.67 -33.16 -10.79
C PHE A 152 2.62 -32.42 -9.82
N TYR A 153 2.12 -31.93 -8.69
CA TYR A 153 2.92 -31.24 -7.67
C TYR A 153 3.74 -32.16 -6.75
N HIS A 154 3.57 -33.48 -6.84
CA HIS A 154 4.26 -34.49 -6.04
C HIS A 154 5.20 -35.35 -6.92
N PRO A 155 6.34 -35.85 -6.41
CA PRO A 155 7.16 -36.83 -7.14
C PRO A 155 6.38 -38.12 -7.43
N ALA A 156 6.58 -38.70 -8.62
CA ALA A 156 5.93 -39.93 -9.06
C ALA A 156 6.63 -41.19 -8.48
N VAL A 157 6.42 -41.42 -7.18
CA VAL A 157 7.02 -42.50 -6.38
C VAL A 157 5.96 -43.14 -5.47
N ALA A 158 6.17 -44.39 -5.06
CA ALA A 158 5.30 -45.07 -4.10
C ALA A 158 5.57 -44.60 -2.66
N HIS A 159 6.85 -44.36 -2.33
CA HIS A 159 7.28 -43.77 -1.06
C HIS A 159 8.49 -42.85 -1.30
N LEU A 160 8.62 -41.79 -0.50
CA LEU A 160 9.81 -40.94 -0.42
C LEU A 160 10.30 -40.90 1.03
N ALA A 161 11.59 -41.12 1.25
CA ALA A 161 12.23 -40.99 2.55
C ALA A 161 13.21 -39.82 2.57
N ILE A 162 13.23 -39.11 3.69
CA ILE A 162 14.25 -38.13 4.05
C ILE A 162 14.95 -38.70 5.28
N ARG A 163 16.21 -39.08 5.11
CA ARG A 163 17.01 -39.77 6.13
C ARG A 163 18.14 -38.88 6.59
N PHE A 164 18.25 -38.72 7.91
CA PHE A 164 19.39 -38.11 8.57
C PHE A 164 20.37 -39.21 9.02
N THR A 165 21.65 -38.84 9.05
CA THR A 165 22.76 -39.60 9.61
C THR A 165 23.71 -38.59 10.26
N GLU A 166 24.65 -39.03 11.10
CA GLU A 166 25.58 -38.18 11.87
C GLU A 166 26.26 -37.04 11.09
N SER A 167 26.37 -37.15 9.76
CA SER A 167 27.00 -36.14 8.90
C SER A 167 26.34 -35.88 7.55
N HIS A 168 25.27 -36.62 7.18
CA HIS A 168 24.63 -36.51 5.85
C HIS A 168 23.10 -36.55 5.91
N LEU A 169 22.46 -35.76 5.06
CA LEU A 169 21.08 -35.98 4.61
C LEU A 169 21.06 -36.85 3.36
N ILE A 170 20.06 -37.71 3.24
CA ILE A 170 19.84 -38.57 2.07
C ILE A 170 18.35 -38.51 1.69
N ILE A 171 18.05 -38.33 0.39
CA ILE A 171 16.73 -38.58 -0.17
C ILE A 171 16.74 -39.95 -0.82
N GLU A 172 15.93 -40.87 -0.30
CA GLU A 172 15.71 -42.20 -0.86
C GLU A 172 14.26 -42.30 -1.38
N VAL A 173 14.00 -43.11 -2.41
CA VAL A 173 12.62 -43.33 -2.91
C VAL A 173 12.35 -44.81 -3.18
N ALA A 174 11.10 -45.22 -3.01
CA ALA A 174 10.58 -46.47 -3.55
C ALA A 174 9.83 -46.14 -4.86
N PRO A 175 10.28 -46.63 -6.04
CA PRO A 175 9.62 -46.36 -7.32
C PRO A 175 8.18 -46.88 -7.37
N LEU A 176 7.38 -46.33 -8.29
CA LEU A 176 6.10 -46.94 -8.65
C LEU A 176 6.33 -48.31 -9.33
N VAL A 177 5.40 -49.24 -9.15
CA VAL A 177 5.50 -50.60 -9.71
C VAL A 177 5.63 -50.53 -11.24
N GLY A 178 6.71 -51.11 -11.78
CA GLY A 178 7.05 -51.05 -13.21
C GLY A 178 7.82 -49.80 -13.66
N SER A 179 8.32 -48.97 -12.73
CA SER A 179 9.06 -47.74 -13.02
C SER A 179 10.56 -47.87 -12.68
N ASP A 180 11.30 -48.64 -13.47
CA ASP A 180 12.74 -48.90 -13.26
C ASP A 180 13.66 -47.77 -13.76
N THR A 181 13.12 -46.62 -14.18
CA THR A 181 13.90 -45.52 -14.78
C THR A 181 13.64 -44.16 -14.12
N PHE A 182 14.68 -43.55 -13.58
CA PHE A 182 14.59 -42.26 -12.90
C PHE A 182 14.56 -41.10 -13.90
N THR A 183 13.44 -40.36 -13.94
CA THR A 183 13.34 -39.18 -14.80
C THR A 183 14.23 -38.04 -14.30
N PRO A 184 14.82 -37.20 -15.18
CA PRO A 184 15.58 -36.02 -14.77
C PRO A 184 14.76 -35.05 -13.90
N ARG A 185 13.42 -35.02 -14.10
CA ARG A 185 12.48 -34.27 -13.26
C ARG A 185 12.47 -34.78 -11.83
N LEU A 186 12.33 -36.10 -11.62
CA LEU A 186 12.30 -36.70 -10.28
C LEU A 186 13.59 -36.39 -9.50
N VAL A 187 14.76 -36.57 -10.13
CA VAL A 187 16.04 -36.28 -9.44
C VAL A 187 16.18 -34.80 -9.13
N LYS A 188 15.76 -33.89 -10.03
CA LYS A 188 15.75 -32.45 -9.75
C LYS A 188 14.81 -32.10 -8.58
N THR A 189 13.64 -32.73 -8.48
CA THR A 189 12.74 -32.57 -7.33
C THR A 189 13.38 -33.05 -6.02
N CYS A 190 14.05 -34.20 -6.03
CA CYS A 190 14.76 -34.73 -4.86
C CYS A 190 15.90 -33.79 -4.41
N ILE A 191 16.69 -33.24 -5.35
CA ILE A 191 17.75 -32.26 -5.03
C ILE A 191 17.15 -30.97 -4.47
N SER A 192 16.04 -30.47 -5.03
CA SER A 192 15.37 -29.26 -4.54
C SER A 192 14.78 -29.44 -3.13
N LEU A 193 14.28 -30.64 -2.81
CA LEU A 193 13.81 -30.99 -1.47
C LEU A 193 14.99 -31.10 -0.48
N LEU A 194 16.08 -31.75 -0.90
CA LEU A 194 17.32 -31.86 -0.13
C LEU A 194 17.91 -30.47 0.21
N GLU A 195 17.90 -29.53 -0.74
CA GLU A 195 18.32 -28.14 -0.50
C GLU A 195 17.39 -27.43 0.50
N GLY A 196 16.07 -27.64 0.38
CA GLY A 196 15.09 -27.11 1.32
C GLY A 196 15.34 -27.57 2.76
N VAL A 197 15.47 -28.88 2.96
CA VAL A 197 15.75 -29.51 4.27
C VAL A 197 17.10 -29.02 4.84
N TYR A 198 18.16 -29.03 4.02
CA TYR A 198 19.47 -28.48 4.38
C TYR A 198 19.40 -27.01 4.84
N ARG A 199 18.69 -26.17 4.07
CA ARG A 199 18.57 -24.72 4.32
C ARG A 199 17.81 -24.41 5.60
N VAL A 200 16.73 -25.14 5.89
CA VAL A 200 15.93 -24.92 7.10
C VAL A 200 16.67 -25.42 8.34
N GLY A 201 17.33 -26.59 8.28
CA GLY A 201 18.09 -27.12 9.42
C GLY A 201 19.32 -26.29 9.77
N TYR A 202 20.05 -25.81 8.75
CA TYR A 202 21.10 -24.81 8.96
C TYR A 202 20.54 -23.52 9.57
N GLY A 203 19.31 -23.14 9.20
CA GLY A 203 18.58 -22.03 9.82
C GLY A 203 18.39 -22.24 11.33
N PHE A 204 17.78 -23.34 11.76
CA PHE A 204 17.55 -23.63 13.17
C PHE A 204 18.85 -23.72 13.98
N ALA A 205 19.89 -24.39 13.44
CA ALA A 205 21.21 -24.47 14.06
C ALA A 205 21.90 -23.09 14.23
N ASN A 206 21.53 -22.11 13.41
CA ASN A 206 21.99 -20.71 13.51
C ASN A 206 20.90 -19.80 14.11
N GLY A 207 20.01 -20.34 14.95
CA GLY A 207 19.04 -19.60 15.75
C GLY A 207 17.95 -18.88 14.96
N TYR A 208 17.64 -19.32 13.74
CA TYR A 208 16.46 -18.83 13.01
C TYR A 208 15.19 -19.09 13.83
N ARG A 209 14.37 -18.04 13.97
CA ARG A 209 13.01 -18.11 14.48
C ARG A 209 12.10 -17.50 13.41
N LYS A 210 10.91 -18.08 13.21
CA LYS A 210 9.86 -17.43 12.41
C LYS A 210 9.56 -16.07 13.04
N ARG A 211 9.44 -15.02 12.22
CA ARG A 211 9.28 -13.64 12.71
C ARG A 211 7.87 -13.08 12.54
N VAL A 212 7.24 -13.34 11.40
CA VAL A 212 5.88 -12.85 11.12
C VAL A 212 4.84 -13.90 11.50
N GLU A 213 4.18 -13.68 12.63
CA GLU A 213 2.94 -14.36 12.99
C GLU A 213 1.80 -13.82 12.12
N HIS A 214 1.31 -14.71 11.24
CA HIS A 214 0.15 -14.53 10.37
C HIS A 214 -1.03 -15.30 10.96
N ASP A 215 -2.23 -15.13 10.40
CA ASP A 215 -3.43 -15.94 10.68
C ASP A 215 -3.94 -15.76 12.14
N THR A 216 -3.75 -14.56 12.70
CA THR A 216 -4.07 -14.21 14.10
C THR A 216 -5.49 -13.66 14.31
N MET A 217 -6.10 -13.07 13.28
CA MET A 217 -7.51 -12.62 13.29
C MET A 217 -8.46 -13.49 12.47
N VAL A 218 -7.94 -14.24 11.50
CA VAL A 218 -8.68 -15.07 10.54
C VAL A 218 -7.87 -16.33 10.29
N ASP A 219 -8.53 -17.49 10.31
CA ASP A 219 -7.87 -18.78 10.09
C ASP A 219 -7.28 -18.91 8.66
N LYS A 220 -6.15 -19.62 8.57
CA LYS A 220 -5.40 -19.85 7.34
C LYS A 220 -6.20 -20.66 6.31
N ALA A 221 -6.90 -21.71 6.74
CA ALA A 221 -7.68 -22.57 5.84
C ALA A 221 -8.95 -21.87 5.38
N GLU A 222 -9.71 -21.24 6.29
CA GLU A 222 -10.87 -20.40 5.93
C GLU A 222 -10.47 -19.30 4.93
N PHE A 223 -9.36 -18.58 5.18
CA PHE A 223 -8.86 -17.56 4.26
C PHE A 223 -8.53 -18.14 2.89
N GLN A 224 -7.74 -19.22 2.83
CA GLN A 224 -7.33 -19.80 1.54
C GLN A 224 -8.51 -20.38 0.74
N ASP A 225 -9.49 -21.00 1.41
CA ASP A 225 -10.64 -21.63 0.76
C ASP A 225 -11.70 -20.62 0.31
N LEU A 226 -11.78 -19.46 0.94
CA LEU A 226 -12.55 -18.32 0.44
C LEU A 226 -11.77 -17.59 -0.66
N TYR A 227 -10.46 -17.39 -0.50
CA TYR A 227 -9.60 -16.72 -1.48
C TYR A 227 -9.62 -17.44 -2.84
N LEU A 228 -9.61 -18.77 -2.88
CA LEU A 228 -9.76 -19.54 -4.12
C LEU A 228 -11.08 -19.21 -4.84
N LYS A 229 -12.21 -19.19 -4.13
CA LYS A 229 -13.54 -18.89 -4.68
C LYS A 229 -13.67 -17.43 -5.12
N MET A 230 -13.11 -16.51 -4.34
CA MET A 230 -13.03 -15.08 -4.67
C MET A 230 -12.12 -14.83 -5.88
N LYS A 231 -11.02 -15.57 -6.02
CA LYS A 231 -10.13 -15.51 -7.19
C LYS A 231 -10.76 -16.12 -8.44
N GLU A 232 -11.55 -17.18 -8.31
CA GLU A 232 -12.34 -17.76 -9.41
C GLU A 232 -13.42 -16.76 -9.90
N MET A 233 -14.08 -16.06 -8.99
CA MET A 233 -15.11 -15.06 -9.30
C MET A 233 -14.56 -13.76 -9.88
N HIS A 234 -13.47 -13.22 -9.33
CA HIS A 234 -12.98 -11.85 -9.61
C HIS A 234 -11.64 -11.80 -10.36
N GLY A 235 -10.97 -12.94 -10.57
CA GLY A 235 -9.64 -12.98 -11.20
C GLY A 235 -9.59 -12.48 -12.65
N GLY A 236 -10.72 -12.52 -13.36
CA GLY A 236 -10.86 -11.98 -14.72
C GLY A 236 -10.73 -10.44 -14.79
N LEU A 237 -10.81 -9.72 -13.67
CA LEU A 237 -10.62 -8.26 -13.61
C LEU A 237 -9.18 -7.83 -14.00
N VAL A 238 -8.24 -8.78 -14.09
CA VAL A 238 -6.90 -8.56 -14.68
C VAL A 238 -6.99 -8.20 -16.17
N GLU A 239 -7.95 -8.77 -16.90
CA GLU A 239 -8.09 -8.61 -18.36
C GLU A 239 -8.77 -7.29 -18.74
N THR A 240 -9.60 -6.73 -17.85
CA THR A 240 -10.38 -5.49 -18.09
C THR A 240 -9.75 -4.23 -17.47
N TRP A 241 -8.56 -4.35 -16.87
CA TRP A 241 -7.91 -3.29 -16.09
C TRP A 241 -7.58 -2.02 -16.88
N GLN A 242 -7.86 -0.84 -16.29
CA GLN A 242 -7.75 0.47 -16.96
C GLN A 242 -6.71 1.44 -16.35
N GLU A 243 -6.05 1.06 -15.25
CA GLU A 243 -5.02 1.90 -14.59
C GLU A 243 -3.60 1.50 -15.04
N ALA A 244 -2.65 2.42 -14.89
CA ALA A 244 -1.26 2.24 -15.37
C ALA A 244 -0.38 1.34 -14.47
N THR A 245 -0.93 0.79 -13.39
CA THR A 245 -0.27 -0.11 -12.44
C THR A 245 -0.48 -1.57 -12.83
N ASP A 246 0.42 -2.48 -12.41
CA ASP A 246 0.29 -3.91 -12.71
C ASP A 246 -1.04 -4.51 -12.21
N PRO A 247 -1.91 -5.03 -13.10
CA PRO A 247 -3.16 -5.66 -12.71
C PRO A 247 -2.94 -6.91 -11.86
N SER A 248 -1.88 -7.68 -12.11
CA SER A 248 -1.63 -8.96 -11.44
C SER A 248 -1.41 -8.73 -9.95
N LYS A 249 -0.58 -7.75 -9.58
CA LYS A 249 -0.41 -7.33 -8.20
C LYS A 249 -1.72 -6.78 -7.62
N HIS A 250 -2.29 -5.74 -8.22
CA HIS A 250 -3.37 -4.98 -7.58
C HIS A 250 -4.69 -5.76 -7.48
N VAL A 251 -5.04 -6.57 -8.48
CA VAL A 251 -6.26 -7.38 -8.44
C VAL A 251 -6.17 -8.48 -7.39
N PHE A 252 -5.02 -9.17 -7.28
CA PHE A 252 -4.86 -10.20 -6.23
C PHE A 252 -4.59 -9.61 -4.83
N GLU A 253 -4.10 -8.36 -4.72
CA GLU A 253 -4.04 -7.59 -3.47
C GLU A 253 -5.46 -7.28 -2.94
N ASP A 254 -6.33 -6.64 -3.73
CA ASP A 254 -7.69 -6.29 -3.28
C ASP A 254 -8.61 -7.52 -3.13
N ILE A 255 -8.45 -8.59 -3.94
CA ILE A 255 -9.15 -9.86 -3.70
C ILE A 255 -8.76 -10.46 -2.34
N GLY A 256 -7.48 -10.37 -1.96
CA GLY A 256 -7.01 -10.81 -0.64
C GLY A 256 -7.56 -9.98 0.51
N ILE A 257 -7.59 -8.65 0.35
CA ILE A 257 -8.17 -7.73 1.36
C ILE A 257 -9.67 -7.96 1.52
N ALA A 258 -10.42 -8.11 0.41
CA ALA A 258 -11.84 -8.44 0.43
C ALA A 258 -12.10 -9.78 1.12
N THR A 259 -11.30 -10.82 0.81
CA THR A 259 -11.38 -12.14 1.46
C THR A 259 -11.19 -12.03 2.97
N PHE A 260 -10.18 -11.28 3.41
CA PHE A 260 -9.90 -11.06 4.83
C PHE A 260 -11.04 -10.32 5.54
N LEU A 261 -11.54 -9.22 4.96
CA LEU A 261 -12.67 -8.45 5.48
C LEU A 261 -13.94 -9.31 5.62
N MET A 262 -14.24 -10.12 4.61
CA MET A 262 -15.42 -11.01 4.62
C MET A 262 -15.38 -12.01 5.78
N LEU A 263 -14.21 -12.55 6.13
CA LEU A 263 -14.06 -13.48 7.25
C LEU A 263 -14.00 -12.74 8.60
N LEU A 264 -13.29 -11.62 8.67
CA LEU A 264 -13.25 -10.75 9.85
C LEU A 264 -14.67 -10.28 10.25
N TRP A 265 -15.52 -9.92 9.30
CA TRP A 265 -16.91 -9.57 9.55
C TRP A 265 -17.78 -10.79 9.92
N ASN A 266 -17.46 -11.97 9.36
CA ASN A 266 -18.16 -13.22 9.66
C ASN A 266 -17.85 -13.79 11.06
N SER A 267 -16.71 -13.42 11.66
CA SER A 267 -16.40 -13.67 13.07
C SER A 267 -16.93 -12.53 13.96
N THR A 268 -16.60 -11.28 13.66
CA THR A 268 -16.90 -10.10 14.50
C THR A 268 -18.41 -9.86 14.71
N TYR A 269 -19.25 -10.12 13.70
CA TYR A 269 -20.69 -9.83 13.76
C TYR A 269 -21.57 -11.07 13.89
N ARG A 270 -21.01 -12.23 14.23
CA ARG A 270 -21.77 -13.49 14.38
C ARG A 270 -22.64 -13.45 15.63
N GLY A 271 -23.93 -13.13 15.45
CA GLY A 271 -24.94 -13.32 16.49
C GLY A 271 -25.19 -14.81 16.81
N PRO A 272 -25.89 -15.10 17.93
CA PRO A 272 -26.19 -16.47 18.35
C PRO A 272 -27.03 -17.24 17.31
N ASP A 273 -27.92 -16.56 16.59
CA ASP A 273 -28.66 -17.10 15.44
C ASP A 273 -27.78 -17.20 14.18
N ALA A 274 -26.68 -17.96 14.30
CA ALA A 274 -25.70 -18.15 13.24
C ALA A 274 -26.37 -18.82 12.02
N ARG A 275 -26.56 -18.05 10.94
CA ARG A 275 -27.21 -18.55 9.72
C ARG A 275 -26.34 -19.60 9.05
N THR A 276 -26.91 -20.78 8.84
CA THR A 276 -26.30 -21.85 8.03
C THR A 276 -26.39 -21.53 6.53
N ALA A 277 -25.44 -22.06 5.75
CA ALA A 277 -25.50 -22.03 4.30
C ALA A 277 -26.77 -22.75 3.80
N LYS A 278 -27.47 -22.17 2.81
CA LYS A 278 -28.67 -22.77 2.21
C LYS A 278 -28.49 -23.00 0.70
N PRO A 279 -28.97 -24.12 0.14
CA PRO A 279 -28.99 -24.32 -1.31
C PRO A 279 -29.69 -23.18 -2.04
N GLY A 280 -29.22 -22.84 -3.24
CA GLY A 280 -29.83 -21.82 -4.10
C GLY A 280 -29.57 -20.36 -3.72
N GLN A 281 -28.69 -20.08 -2.75
CA GLN A 281 -28.25 -18.70 -2.46
C GLN A 281 -27.33 -18.15 -3.57
N ARG A 282 -27.42 -16.83 -3.85
CA ARG A 282 -26.63 -16.13 -4.91
C ARG A 282 -25.11 -16.29 -4.73
N PHE A 283 -24.63 -16.41 -3.49
CA PHE A 283 -23.21 -16.59 -3.17
C PHE A 283 -23.02 -17.68 -2.10
N PRO A 284 -21.91 -18.46 -2.12
CA PRO A 284 -21.62 -19.45 -1.07
C PRO A 284 -21.58 -18.83 0.34
N TRP A 285 -21.07 -17.60 0.44
CA TRP A 285 -20.98 -16.80 1.67
C TRP A 285 -22.22 -15.94 1.95
N SER A 286 -23.36 -16.15 1.28
CA SER A 286 -24.62 -15.42 1.56
C SER A 286 -25.15 -15.60 3.00
N HIS A 287 -24.61 -16.57 3.74
CA HIS A 287 -24.94 -16.83 5.14
C HIS A 287 -24.04 -16.07 6.15
N PHE A 288 -22.92 -15.49 5.69
CA PHE A 288 -21.94 -14.82 6.56
C PHE A 288 -22.54 -13.62 7.31
N ALA A 289 -21.99 -13.33 8.50
CA ALA A 289 -22.27 -12.11 9.22
C ALA A 289 -21.58 -10.88 8.58
N ARG A 290 -22.09 -9.68 8.88
CA ARG A 290 -21.80 -8.43 8.14
C ARG A 290 -21.90 -7.20 9.06
N PRO A 291 -21.19 -6.09 8.76
CA PRO A 291 -21.38 -4.82 9.46
C PRO A 291 -22.84 -4.36 9.35
N PRO A 292 -23.56 -4.11 10.46
CA PRO A 292 -24.99 -3.75 10.43
C PRO A 292 -25.35 -2.49 9.61
N GLY A 293 -24.43 -1.52 9.48
CA GLY A 293 -24.59 -0.34 8.62
C GLY A 293 -23.81 -0.37 7.30
N GLY A 294 -23.28 -1.55 6.93
CA GLY A 294 -22.39 -1.72 5.79
C GLY A 294 -20.98 -1.13 6.01
N PHE A 295 -20.16 -1.18 4.96
CA PHE A 295 -18.79 -0.64 5.00
C PHE A 295 -18.70 0.79 4.42
N ARG A 296 -17.58 1.48 4.70
CA ARG A 296 -17.14 2.71 4.02
C ARG A 296 -15.65 2.57 3.67
N ASP A 297 -15.34 2.53 2.39
CA ASP A 297 -13.97 2.41 1.86
C ASP A 297 -13.42 3.83 1.63
N ILE A 298 -12.60 4.29 2.56
CA ILE A 298 -12.16 5.68 2.74
C ILE A 298 -10.84 5.88 1.98
N GLY A 299 -10.86 6.73 0.95
CA GLY A 299 -9.75 6.88 0.02
C GLY A 299 -9.65 5.71 -0.97
N CYS A 300 -10.80 5.17 -1.41
CA CYS A 300 -10.89 3.92 -2.18
C CYS A 300 -10.14 3.92 -3.54
N GLY A 301 -9.64 5.08 -3.99
CA GLY A 301 -8.77 5.19 -5.15
C GLY A 301 -9.41 4.62 -6.41
N ASN A 302 -8.82 3.55 -6.95
CA ASN A 302 -9.31 2.90 -8.17
C ASN A 302 -10.73 2.29 -8.03
N GLY A 303 -11.25 2.15 -6.80
CA GLY A 303 -12.58 1.62 -6.49
C GLY A 303 -12.73 0.09 -6.56
N LEU A 304 -11.63 -0.64 -6.79
CA LEU A 304 -11.65 -2.10 -7.01
C LEU A 304 -12.06 -2.87 -5.76
N LEU A 305 -11.51 -2.57 -4.58
CA LEU A 305 -11.92 -3.22 -3.32
C LEU A 305 -13.43 -3.07 -3.08
N THR A 306 -13.95 -1.85 -3.20
CA THR A 306 -15.40 -1.58 -3.19
C THR A 306 -16.15 -2.40 -4.25
N HIS A 307 -15.65 -2.47 -5.49
CA HIS A 307 -16.28 -3.25 -6.58
C HIS A 307 -16.38 -4.74 -6.25
N ILE A 308 -15.30 -5.34 -5.75
CA ILE A 308 -15.25 -6.76 -5.35
C ILE A 308 -16.24 -7.02 -4.22
N LEU A 309 -16.26 -6.19 -3.18
CA LEU A 309 -17.17 -6.35 -2.03
C LEU A 309 -18.65 -6.21 -2.45
N VAL A 310 -18.99 -5.17 -3.22
CA VAL A 310 -20.37 -4.95 -3.71
C VAL A 310 -20.80 -6.09 -4.64
N SER A 311 -19.92 -6.54 -5.54
CA SER A 311 -20.22 -7.60 -6.50
C SER A 311 -20.27 -9.00 -5.86
N SER A 312 -19.59 -9.20 -4.72
CA SER A 312 -19.77 -10.32 -3.78
C SER A 312 -21.01 -10.17 -2.88
N GLY A 313 -21.82 -9.13 -3.11
CA GLY A 313 -23.12 -8.90 -2.49
C GLY A 313 -23.08 -8.22 -1.12
N TYR A 314 -22.02 -7.52 -0.75
CA TYR A 314 -21.93 -6.73 0.50
C TYR A 314 -22.42 -5.30 0.30
N GLU A 315 -22.98 -4.70 1.34
CA GLU A 315 -23.42 -3.30 1.31
C GLU A 315 -22.34 -2.37 1.87
N GLY A 316 -22.06 -1.29 1.15
CA GLY A 316 -21.16 -0.22 1.55
C GLY A 316 -21.06 0.87 0.49
N LEU A 317 -20.13 1.80 0.69
CA LEU A 317 -19.78 2.87 -0.23
C LEU A 317 -18.26 2.97 -0.34
N GLY A 318 -17.76 3.39 -1.51
CA GLY A 318 -16.36 3.74 -1.71
C GLY A 318 -16.21 5.22 -2.01
N ILE A 319 -15.30 5.90 -1.32
CA ILE A 319 -15.21 7.35 -1.27
C ILE A 319 -13.79 7.78 -1.64
N ASP A 320 -13.65 8.65 -2.64
CA ASP A 320 -12.38 9.25 -3.04
C ASP A 320 -12.58 10.73 -3.41
N LEU A 321 -11.52 11.54 -3.31
CA LEU A 321 -11.55 12.95 -3.70
C LEU A 321 -11.89 13.19 -5.18
N ARG A 322 -11.76 12.17 -6.04
CA ARG A 322 -12.06 12.21 -7.47
C ARG A 322 -12.30 10.82 -8.05
N ALA A 323 -13.21 10.72 -9.01
CA ALA A 323 -13.38 9.50 -9.80
C ALA A 323 -12.07 9.11 -10.53
N ARG A 324 -11.77 7.82 -10.60
CA ARG A 324 -10.61 7.26 -11.31
C ARG A 324 -11.06 6.52 -12.58
N LYS A 325 -10.13 6.06 -13.43
CA LYS A 325 -10.48 5.54 -14.77
C LYS A 325 -11.34 4.29 -14.67
N SER A 326 -10.99 3.36 -13.77
CA SER A 326 -11.74 2.11 -13.57
C SER A 326 -13.19 2.30 -13.14
N TRP A 327 -13.57 3.45 -12.56
CA TRP A 327 -14.94 3.70 -12.08
C TRP A 327 -15.98 3.64 -13.21
N ALA A 328 -15.57 3.97 -14.45
CA ALA A 328 -16.41 3.92 -15.64
C ALA A 328 -16.53 2.49 -16.25
N SER A 329 -15.69 1.55 -15.83
CA SER A 329 -15.71 0.15 -16.28
C SER A 329 -16.46 -0.82 -15.34
N PHE A 330 -16.82 -0.38 -14.13
CA PHE A 330 -17.54 -1.21 -13.17
C PHE A 330 -19.05 -1.30 -13.47
N SER A 331 -19.73 -2.25 -12.82
CA SER A 331 -21.19 -2.42 -12.95
C SER A 331 -21.97 -1.17 -12.47
N PRO A 332 -23.14 -0.86 -13.04
CA PRO A 332 -23.97 0.25 -12.57
C PRO A 332 -24.32 0.19 -11.08
N GLU A 333 -24.48 -1.02 -10.53
CA GLU A 333 -24.61 -1.28 -9.09
C GLU A 333 -23.40 -0.72 -8.33
N THR A 334 -22.17 -1.03 -8.77
CA THR A 334 -20.93 -0.51 -8.18
C THR A 334 -20.79 1.01 -8.35
N SER A 335 -20.98 1.53 -9.56
CA SER A 335 -20.82 2.97 -9.84
C SER A 335 -21.84 3.82 -9.07
N SER A 336 -22.99 3.26 -8.69
CA SER A 336 -23.94 3.91 -7.77
C SER A 336 -23.46 3.99 -6.31
N ARG A 337 -22.53 3.12 -5.90
CA ARG A 337 -21.94 3.05 -4.54
C ARG A 337 -20.60 3.79 -4.42
N LEU A 338 -19.96 4.15 -5.52
CA LEU A 338 -18.78 5.00 -5.55
C LEU A 338 -19.18 6.49 -5.44
N LYS A 339 -18.42 7.28 -4.67
CA LYS A 339 -18.73 8.68 -4.33
C LYS A 339 -17.49 9.56 -4.46
N VAL A 340 -17.66 10.67 -5.17
CA VAL A 340 -16.66 11.75 -5.25
C VAL A 340 -16.99 12.76 -4.15
N GLU A 341 -16.23 12.72 -3.06
CA GLU A 341 -16.53 13.51 -1.87
C GLU A 341 -15.23 13.96 -1.19
N ALA A 342 -15.21 15.21 -0.72
CA ALA A 342 -14.11 15.73 0.08
C ALA A 342 -14.47 15.53 1.57
N LEU A 343 -13.82 14.56 2.19
CA LEU A 343 -13.99 14.29 3.62
C LEU A 343 -13.11 15.25 4.43
N ASP A 344 -13.73 16.26 5.04
CA ASP A 344 -13.10 16.97 6.15
C ASP A 344 -13.37 16.24 7.46
N PHE A 345 -12.31 16.07 8.25
CA PHE A 345 -12.32 15.50 9.59
C PHE A 345 -11.86 16.49 10.66
N THR A 346 -11.42 17.68 10.25
CA THR A 346 -10.98 18.75 11.16
C THR A 346 -12.16 19.49 11.80
N SER A 347 -13.34 19.47 11.17
CA SER A 347 -14.60 20.00 11.72
C SER A 347 -15.28 19.12 12.78
N VAL A 348 -14.71 17.96 13.13
CA VAL A 348 -15.29 17.03 14.13
C VAL A 348 -15.10 17.58 15.54
N GLN A 349 -16.19 17.71 16.31
CA GLN A 349 -16.20 18.28 17.67
C GLN A 349 -17.15 17.53 18.60
N TYR A 350 -16.78 17.35 19.87
CA TYR A 350 -17.59 16.68 20.88
C TYR A 350 -18.64 17.61 21.50
N ASP A 351 -19.92 17.28 21.31
CA ASP A 351 -21.02 17.97 21.97
C ASP A 351 -21.35 17.27 23.30
N ALA A 352 -20.83 17.84 24.39
CA ALA A 352 -21.08 17.36 25.75
C ALA A 352 -22.55 17.45 26.21
N SER A 353 -23.40 18.21 25.51
CA SER A 353 -24.85 18.26 25.77
C SER A 353 -25.61 17.12 25.08
N LEU A 354 -25.05 16.56 24.01
CA LEU A 354 -25.60 15.41 23.28
C LEU A 354 -24.87 14.08 23.56
N GLY A 355 -23.70 14.11 24.21
CA GLY A 355 -22.88 12.92 24.55
C GLY A 355 -22.20 12.26 23.35
N GLN A 356 -22.09 12.98 22.23
CA GLN A 356 -21.65 12.46 20.94
C GLN A 356 -20.83 13.48 20.16
N PHE A 357 -20.10 13.01 19.15
CA PHE A 357 -19.43 13.88 18.19
C PHE A 357 -20.41 14.44 17.16
N THR A 358 -20.12 15.67 16.74
CA THR A 358 -20.81 16.44 15.70
C THR A 358 -19.79 16.85 14.63
N GLY A 359 -20.24 17.39 13.50
CA GLY A 359 -19.36 17.78 12.40
C GLY A 359 -18.76 16.62 11.59
N LEU A 360 -19.23 15.38 11.84
CA LEU A 360 -18.92 14.22 11.00
C LEU A 360 -19.62 14.34 9.62
N PRO A 361 -18.96 13.96 8.51
CA PRO A 361 -19.61 13.90 7.20
C PRO A 361 -20.81 12.93 7.17
N ASP A 362 -21.96 13.38 6.65
CA ASP A 362 -23.23 12.62 6.63
C ASP A 362 -23.12 11.22 6.01
N ILE A 363 -22.17 11.00 5.10
CA ILE A 363 -21.91 9.69 4.49
C ILE A 363 -21.46 8.62 5.51
N LEU A 364 -20.92 9.02 6.66
CA LEU A 364 -20.59 8.15 7.79
C LEU A 364 -21.81 7.87 8.70
N GLY A 365 -22.90 8.64 8.56
CA GLY A 365 -24.17 8.44 9.24
C GLY A 365 -24.38 9.38 10.43
N SER A 366 -25.55 10.02 10.46
CA SER A 366 -25.87 11.10 11.40
C SER A 366 -27.07 10.72 12.30
N GLY A 367 -26.86 10.73 13.62
CA GLY A 367 -27.93 10.67 14.64
C GLY A 367 -28.16 9.33 15.37
N ASN A 368 -29.09 9.35 16.33
CA ASN A 368 -29.33 8.33 17.38
C ASN A 368 -29.81 6.93 16.92
N GLN A 369 -29.60 6.54 15.67
CA GLN A 369 -29.98 5.21 15.16
C GLN A 369 -29.01 4.62 14.12
N VAL A 370 -27.76 5.13 14.04
CA VAL A 370 -26.73 4.58 13.17
C VAL A 370 -26.40 3.13 13.56
N LYS A 371 -26.72 2.19 12.66
CA LYS A 371 -26.25 0.82 12.75
C LYS A 371 -24.73 0.80 12.56
N ARG A 372 -23.99 0.22 13.51
CA ARG A 372 -22.51 0.09 13.52
C ARG A 372 -21.95 -0.18 12.11
N ILE A 373 -21.24 0.80 11.56
CA ILE A 373 -20.57 0.72 10.25
C ILE A 373 -19.13 0.20 10.41
N PHE A 374 -18.52 -0.21 9.30
CA PHE A 374 -17.11 -0.60 9.26
C PHE A 374 -16.32 0.30 8.29
N LEU A 375 -15.33 1.04 8.79
CA LEU A 375 -14.45 1.86 7.97
C LEU A 375 -13.28 1.00 7.43
N ILE A 376 -12.96 1.16 6.15
CA ILE A 376 -11.80 0.53 5.51
C ILE A 376 -10.88 1.66 5.06
N GLY A 377 -9.62 1.63 5.50
CA GLY A 377 -8.56 2.54 5.07
C GLY A 377 -7.49 1.78 4.29
N ASN A 378 -7.82 1.29 3.10
CA ASN A 378 -6.90 0.54 2.25
C ASN A 378 -5.96 1.52 1.52
N HIS A 379 -4.68 1.61 1.95
CA HIS A 379 -3.71 2.58 1.41
C HIS A 379 -4.21 4.05 1.45
N ALA A 380 -5.02 4.43 2.45
CA ALA A 380 -5.77 5.69 2.54
C ALA A 380 -4.94 6.99 2.72
N ASP A 381 -3.64 6.95 2.38
CA ASP A 381 -2.69 8.06 2.41
C ASP A 381 -2.88 9.01 3.61
N GLU A 382 -3.26 10.27 3.38
CA GLU A 382 -3.32 11.34 4.39
C GLU A 382 -4.37 11.07 5.48
N LEU A 383 -5.34 10.18 5.22
CA LEU A 383 -6.41 9.77 6.14
C LEU A 383 -6.02 8.57 7.02
N THR A 384 -4.90 7.90 6.75
CA THR A 384 -4.39 6.76 7.53
C THR A 384 -4.41 7.00 9.05
N PRO A 385 -3.84 8.11 9.60
CA PRO A 385 -3.88 8.37 11.05
C PRO A 385 -5.25 8.82 11.57
N TRP A 386 -6.15 9.30 10.69
CA TRP A 386 -7.50 9.74 11.09
C TRP A 386 -8.46 8.57 11.32
N MET A 387 -8.20 7.39 10.75
CA MET A 387 -9.03 6.19 10.88
C MET A 387 -9.48 5.88 12.32
N PRO A 388 -8.59 5.78 13.34
CA PRO A 388 -9.01 5.52 14.72
C PRO A 388 -9.83 6.66 15.36
N LEU A 389 -9.52 7.94 15.07
CA LEU A 389 -10.27 9.08 15.62
C LEU A 389 -11.72 9.06 15.09
N ILE A 390 -11.88 8.88 13.78
CA ILE A 390 -13.17 8.90 13.11
C ILE A 390 -13.97 7.62 13.39
N ALA A 391 -13.31 6.48 13.55
CA ALA A 391 -13.97 5.26 14.02
C ALA A 391 -14.43 5.38 15.49
N HIS A 392 -13.74 6.16 16.33
CA HIS A 392 -14.25 6.49 17.66
C HIS A 392 -15.47 7.42 17.56
N ALA A 393 -15.33 8.56 16.90
CA ALA A 393 -16.36 9.58 16.79
C ALA A 393 -17.67 9.07 16.17
N ALA A 394 -17.59 8.30 15.08
CA ALA A 394 -18.74 7.69 14.40
C ALA A 394 -19.24 6.37 15.04
N GLN A 395 -18.69 5.98 16.21
CA GLN A 395 -18.98 4.71 16.90
C GLN A 395 -18.84 3.46 16.00
N ALA A 396 -17.94 3.54 15.04
CA ALA A 396 -17.67 2.51 14.05
C ALA A 396 -16.63 1.48 14.52
N ASP A 397 -16.45 0.46 13.69
CA ASP A 397 -15.22 -0.34 13.67
C ASP A 397 -14.36 0.06 12.47
N PHE A 398 -13.08 -0.33 12.45
CA PHE A 398 -12.24 -0.10 11.28
C PHE A 398 -11.19 -1.18 11.00
N LEU A 399 -10.76 -1.26 9.73
CA LEU A 399 -9.48 -1.80 9.29
C LEU A 399 -8.67 -0.68 8.61
N SER A 400 -7.40 -0.52 8.95
CA SER A 400 -6.47 0.38 8.26
C SER A 400 -5.24 -0.38 7.78
N ILE A 401 -4.82 -0.16 6.54
CA ILE A 401 -3.64 -0.79 5.92
C ILE A 401 -2.62 0.33 5.64
N PRO A 402 -1.81 0.72 6.64
CA PRO A 402 -0.93 1.89 6.57
C PRO A 402 0.26 1.68 5.64
N CYS A 403 0.28 2.39 4.52
CA CYS A 403 1.40 2.35 3.59
C CYS A 403 2.34 3.58 3.70
N CYS A 404 1.79 4.79 3.74
CA CYS A 404 2.55 6.03 3.66
C CYS A 404 2.69 6.74 5.01
N PHE A 405 3.79 7.48 5.19
CA PHE A 405 4.16 8.13 6.45
C PHE A 405 3.46 9.49 6.63
N TRP A 406 2.17 9.46 6.92
CA TRP A 406 1.34 10.65 7.05
C TRP A 406 1.09 11.05 8.50
N ALA A 407 1.14 12.35 8.74
CA ALA A 407 0.78 12.99 9.99
C ALA A 407 -0.70 13.41 10.01
N LEU A 408 -1.27 13.60 11.20
CA LEU A 408 -2.58 14.23 11.36
C LEU A 408 -2.61 15.65 10.75
N ASP A 409 -1.49 16.39 10.79
CA ASP A 409 -1.36 17.73 10.19
C ASP A 409 -1.13 17.75 8.66
N GLY A 410 -1.45 16.66 7.96
CA GLY A 410 -1.37 16.57 6.49
C GLY A 410 0.06 16.61 5.93
N ARG A 411 1.07 16.29 6.75
CA ARG A 411 2.48 16.25 6.30
C ARG A 411 2.93 14.82 6.01
N PHE A 412 3.63 14.65 4.88
CA PHE A 412 4.32 13.42 4.54
C PHE A 412 5.75 13.41 5.11
N HIS A 413 6.03 12.51 6.04
CA HIS A 413 7.34 12.34 6.66
C HIS A 413 8.25 11.48 5.77
N ALA A 414 8.81 12.13 4.75
CA ALA A 414 9.79 11.53 3.83
C ALA A 414 10.95 10.85 4.57
N GLN A 415 11.58 9.88 3.89
CA GLN A 415 12.33 8.74 4.44
C GLN A 415 13.67 9.04 5.18
N LYS A 416 13.86 10.27 5.68
CA LYS A 416 15.13 10.81 6.20
C LYS A 416 15.04 11.65 7.49
N ARG A 417 13.84 11.93 8.03
CA ARG A 417 13.70 12.64 9.33
C ARG A 417 13.61 11.64 10.50
N ARG A 418 14.11 12.03 11.68
CA ARG A 418 14.12 11.19 12.89
C ARG A 418 12.82 11.32 13.71
N ASP A 419 12.15 12.44 13.53
CA ASP A 419 11.09 12.94 14.39
C ASP A 419 9.73 12.52 13.79
N MET A 420 8.92 11.87 14.62
CA MET A 420 7.59 11.36 14.23
C MET A 420 6.54 12.43 14.52
N PRO A 421 5.47 12.53 13.71
CA PRO A 421 4.40 13.49 13.95
C PRO A 421 3.57 13.11 15.18
N GLY A 422 3.02 14.11 15.88
CA GLY A 422 2.14 13.94 17.03
C GLY A 422 2.51 14.90 18.18
N PRO A 423 1.53 15.31 19.01
CA PRO A 423 1.84 16.06 20.23
C PRO A 423 2.77 15.22 21.13
N ASP A 424 3.85 15.88 21.56
CA ASP A 424 4.94 15.39 22.40
C ASP A 424 5.58 14.01 22.09
N CYS A 425 5.61 13.60 20.82
CA CYS A 425 6.51 12.53 20.35
C CYS A 425 7.98 12.99 20.22
N SER A 426 8.41 13.88 21.12
CA SER A 426 9.72 14.56 21.11
C SER A 426 10.88 13.66 21.56
N ALA A 427 10.61 12.75 22.50
CA ALA A 427 11.45 11.60 22.77
C ALA A 427 11.19 10.49 21.73
N GLN A 428 12.25 9.84 21.25
CA GLN A 428 12.07 8.71 20.33
C GLN A 428 11.29 7.59 21.06
N PRO A 429 10.23 7.01 20.45
CA PRO A 429 9.41 5.99 21.09
C PRO A 429 10.20 4.68 21.22
N SER A 430 10.96 4.59 22.30
CA SER A 430 11.38 3.33 22.87
C SER A 430 10.13 2.70 23.49
N PRO A 431 9.79 1.44 23.19
CA PRO A 431 8.65 0.77 23.81
C PRO A 431 8.79 0.78 25.33
N SER A 432 7.72 1.20 26.00
CA SER A 432 7.69 1.55 27.42
C SER A 432 6.74 0.65 28.22
N GLU A 433 5.63 0.22 27.60
CA GLU A 433 4.73 -0.80 28.16
C GLU A 433 4.97 -2.18 27.51
N ALA A 434 4.56 -3.25 28.20
CA ALA A 434 4.76 -4.63 27.77
C ALA A 434 4.14 -4.96 26.40
N TRP A 435 2.95 -4.41 26.09
CA TRP A 435 2.31 -4.60 24.79
C TRP A 435 3.07 -3.89 23.66
N GLU A 436 3.71 -2.75 23.94
CA GLU A 436 4.53 -2.04 22.96
C GLU A 436 5.80 -2.83 22.65
N LEU A 437 6.42 -3.45 23.66
CA LEU A 437 7.59 -4.31 23.50
C LEU A 437 7.24 -5.54 22.64
N ALA A 438 6.12 -6.21 22.94
CA ALA A 438 5.63 -7.35 22.15
C ALA A 438 5.28 -6.96 20.70
N LEU A 439 4.61 -5.83 20.50
CA LEU A 439 4.27 -5.33 19.18
C LEU A 439 5.51 -4.86 18.41
N ALA A 440 6.51 -4.28 19.08
CA ALA A 440 7.76 -3.86 18.48
C ALA A 440 8.60 -5.04 17.98
N ASP A 441 8.60 -6.17 18.70
CA ASP A 441 9.26 -7.42 18.27
C ASP A 441 8.52 -8.02 17.04
N ARG A 442 7.18 -8.15 17.12
CA ARG A 442 6.33 -8.64 16.02
C ARG A 442 6.41 -7.77 14.74
N LEU A 443 6.59 -6.46 14.88
CA LEU A 443 6.81 -5.51 13.76
C LEU A 443 8.28 -5.35 13.33
N HIS A 444 9.20 -6.06 14.00
CA HIS A 444 10.65 -6.02 13.76
C HIS A 444 11.22 -4.59 13.86
N SER A 445 10.67 -3.81 14.79
CA SER A 445 11.08 -2.46 15.08
C SER A 445 12.12 -2.48 16.21
N VAL A 446 11.72 -2.68 17.47
CA VAL A 446 12.63 -2.71 18.61
C VAL A 446 12.55 -4.07 19.28
N LEU A 447 13.65 -4.82 19.19
CA LEU A 447 14.35 -5.47 20.31
C LEU A 447 15.46 -6.37 19.75
N GLY A 448 16.63 -6.34 20.38
CA GLY A 448 17.76 -7.21 20.02
C GLY A 448 17.65 -8.59 20.68
N GLY A 449 16.59 -9.36 20.40
CA GLY A 449 16.26 -10.60 21.13
C GLY A 449 17.04 -11.86 20.72
N THR A 450 17.64 -11.91 19.53
CA THR A 450 18.40 -13.08 19.01
C THR A 450 19.66 -12.69 18.24
N ALA A 451 20.22 -11.50 18.49
CA ALA A 451 21.38 -11.00 17.74
C ALA A 451 22.66 -11.87 17.92
N ASP A 452 22.79 -12.56 19.06
CA ASP A 452 23.93 -13.45 19.33
C ASP A 452 23.95 -14.72 18.45
N ALA A 453 22.86 -15.06 17.77
CA ALA A 453 22.81 -16.17 16.81
C ALA A 453 23.44 -15.83 15.44
N ASN A 454 23.77 -14.56 15.16
CA ASN A 454 24.33 -14.13 13.87
C ASN A 454 25.32 -12.95 13.95
N ALA A 455 25.84 -12.63 15.15
CA ALA A 455 26.83 -11.56 15.31
C ALA A 455 27.88 -11.88 16.39
N GLY A 456 29.04 -12.39 15.96
CA GLY A 456 30.24 -12.32 16.79
C GLY A 456 30.64 -10.85 17.01
N THR A 457 30.75 -10.45 18.28
CA THR A 457 31.11 -9.11 18.82
C THR A 457 30.03 -8.03 18.85
N LYS A 458 29.97 -7.32 19.99
CA LYS A 458 28.95 -6.35 20.39
C LYS A 458 29.05 -5.01 19.64
N LYS A 459 27.92 -4.41 19.23
CA LYS A 459 27.68 -2.95 19.31
C LYS A 459 26.23 -2.53 19.05
N GLY A 460 25.57 -2.00 20.09
CA GLY A 460 24.34 -1.22 20.01
C GLY A 460 23.03 -2.01 19.84
N ALA A 461 22.00 -1.64 20.59
CA ALA A 461 20.62 -2.01 20.25
C ALA A 461 20.24 -1.36 18.92
N LYS A 462 19.85 -2.16 17.92
CA LYS A 462 19.41 -1.62 16.64
C LYS A 462 18.10 -0.85 16.84
N GLN A 463 18.13 0.43 16.48
CA GLN A 463 16.97 1.31 16.50
C GLN A 463 15.93 0.85 15.47
N PRO A 464 14.64 1.15 15.70
CA PRO A 464 13.55 0.64 14.89
C PRO A 464 13.57 1.18 13.47
N SER A 465 13.18 0.30 12.53
CA SER A 465 12.89 0.69 11.15
C SER A 465 11.88 1.84 11.13
N GLN A 466 12.01 2.79 10.19
CA GLN A 466 11.09 3.93 10.12
C GLN A 466 9.62 3.48 9.98
N TYR A 467 9.40 2.37 9.27
CA TYR A 467 8.08 1.74 9.18
C TYR A 467 7.61 1.23 10.54
N GLY A 468 8.43 0.45 11.26
CA GLY A 468 8.07 -0.02 12.61
C GLY A 468 7.85 1.10 13.64
N ARG A 469 8.52 2.26 13.50
CA ARG A 469 8.24 3.47 14.30
C ARG A 469 6.86 4.05 14.00
N TYR A 470 6.52 4.14 12.71
CA TYR A 470 5.22 4.64 12.26
C TYR A 470 4.08 3.71 12.70
N MET A 471 4.28 2.41 12.58
CA MET A 471 3.34 1.39 13.07
C MET A 471 3.15 1.51 14.59
N LEU A 472 4.21 1.62 15.40
CA LEU A 472 4.08 1.84 16.85
C LEU A 472 3.34 3.14 17.20
N TRP A 473 3.54 4.21 16.43
CA TRP A 473 2.81 5.46 16.62
C TRP A 473 1.30 5.33 16.29
N LEU A 474 0.96 4.69 15.17
CA LEU A 474 -0.44 4.38 14.83
C LEU A 474 -1.10 3.47 15.88
N ALA A 475 -0.34 2.51 16.43
CA ALA A 475 -0.80 1.60 17.47
C ALA A 475 -1.14 2.33 18.78
N ARG A 476 -0.31 3.30 19.20
CA ARG A 476 -0.61 4.21 20.31
C ARG A 476 -1.87 5.01 20.01
N LEU A 477 -1.94 5.64 18.83
CA LEU A 477 -3.08 6.46 18.43
C LEU A 477 -4.40 5.67 18.45
N GLN A 478 -4.40 4.42 17.98
CA GLN A 478 -5.54 3.50 18.08
C GLN A 478 -5.95 3.23 19.54
N ARG A 479 -4.99 3.00 20.44
CA ARG A 479 -5.27 2.75 21.86
C ARG A 479 -5.86 3.96 22.57
N GLU A 480 -5.29 5.14 22.36
CA GLU A 480 -5.78 6.38 22.97
C GLU A 480 -7.16 6.79 22.41
N CYS A 481 -7.47 6.46 21.16
CA CYS A 481 -8.84 6.50 20.60
C CYS A 481 -9.76 5.37 21.10
N GLY A 482 -9.42 4.70 22.20
CA GLY A 482 -10.30 3.76 22.89
C GLY A 482 -10.48 2.39 22.24
N PHE A 483 -9.57 1.96 21.36
CA PHE A 483 -9.62 0.65 20.71
C PHE A 483 -8.55 -0.32 21.23
N GLY A 484 -8.86 -1.62 21.25
CA GLY A 484 -7.86 -2.66 21.42
C GLY A 484 -6.89 -2.67 20.23
N VAL A 485 -5.59 -2.83 20.48
CA VAL A 485 -4.55 -2.81 19.44
C VAL A 485 -4.41 -4.18 18.80
N THR A 486 -5.27 -4.48 17.83
CA THR A 486 -5.21 -5.73 17.06
C THR A 486 -4.52 -5.49 15.72
N VAL A 487 -3.55 -6.33 15.39
CA VAL A 487 -2.66 -6.19 14.21
C VAL A 487 -2.52 -7.55 13.51
N GLU A 488 -2.49 -7.55 12.18
CA GLU A 488 -2.35 -8.75 11.34
C GLU A 488 -1.37 -8.54 10.19
N ALA A 489 -0.67 -9.59 9.78
CA ALA A 489 0.13 -9.62 8.55
C ALA A 489 -0.70 -10.26 7.42
N LEU A 490 -1.31 -9.43 6.57
CA LEU A 490 -2.22 -9.89 5.52
C LEU A 490 -1.49 -10.74 4.48
N ARG A 491 -2.16 -11.80 4.01
CA ARG A 491 -1.67 -12.70 2.95
C ARG A 491 -1.85 -12.13 1.54
N ILE A 492 -1.27 -10.96 1.30
CA ILE A 492 -1.38 -10.17 0.06
C ILE A 492 0.00 -9.90 -0.56
N PRO A 493 0.12 -9.71 -1.89
CA PRO A 493 1.40 -9.51 -2.59
C PRO A 493 1.98 -8.09 -2.41
N SER A 494 2.10 -7.63 -1.16
CA SER A 494 2.49 -6.26 -0.81
C SER A 494 3.60 -6.23 0.25
N THR A 495 4.57 -5.32 0.11
CA THR A 495 5.67 -5.14 1.08
C THR A 495 5.27 -4.30 2.30
N ARG A 496 4.01 -3.85 2.35
CA ARG A 496 3.37 -3.17 3.48
C ARG A 496 2.01 -3.82 3.73
N ASN A 497 2.04 -5.10 4.05
CA ASN A 497 0.87 -5.96 4.25
C ASN A 497 0.31 -5.96 5.69
N TRP A 498 0.86 -5.14 6.59
CA TRP A 498 0.36 -5.06 7.96
C TRP A 498 -0.93 -4.26 8.02
N ALA A 499 -1.92 -4.77 8.76
CA ALA A 499 -3.20 -4.12 8.97
C ALA A 499 -3.52 -3.94 10.46
N PHE A 500 -4.09 -2.79 10.81
CA PHE A 500 -4.65 -2.45 12.10
C PHE A 500 -6.16 -2.66 12.09
N ALA A 501 -6.70 -3.39 13.07
CA ALA A 501 -8.15 -3.55 13.24
C ALA A 501 -8.61 -2.97 14.58
N GLY A 502 -9.50 -1.97 14.53
CA GLY A 502 -10.25 -1.47 15.67
C GLY A 502 -11.65 -2.08 15.69
N ILE A 503 -11.78 -3.26 16.30
CA ILE A 503 -13.06 -4.01 16.43
C ILE A 503 -13.50 -4.24 17.89
N SER A 504 -12.61 -3.95 18.84
CA SER A 504 -12.81 -4.04 20.29
C SER A 504 -12.50 -2.69 20.95
N ARG A 505 -13.18 -2.38 22.05
CA ARG A 505 -13.00 -1.14 22.83
C ARG A 505 -12.21 -1.42 24.11
N THR A 506 -11.44 -0.44 24.58
CA THR A 506 -10.67 -0.53 25.83
C THR A 506 -11.44 -0.04 27.05
N TRP A 507 -12.43 0.83 26.85
CA TRP A 507 -13.34 1.33 27.87
C TRP A 507 -14.51 0.35 28.11
N GLN A 508 -14.96 0.26 29.37
CA GLN A 508 -16.11 -0.55 29.79
C GLN A 508 -17.21 0.30 30.45
N THR A 509 -16.89 1.53 30.86
CA THR A 509 -17.79 2.47 31.53
C THR A 509 -17.88 3.80 30.80
N ASP A 510 -18.97 4.54 30.98
CA ASP A 510 -19.17 5.86 30.37
C ASP A 510 -18.10 6.88 30.82
N ALA A 511 -17.58 6.73 32.05
CA ALA A 511 -16.49 7.55 32.59
C ALA A 511 -15.10 7.19 32.04
N GLU A 512 -14.95 6.06 31.34
CA GLU A 512 -13.78 5.74 30.52
C GLU A 512 -13.99 6.23 29.09
N ARG A 513 -15.19 6.04 28.53
CA ARG A 513 -15.56 6.60 27.21
C ARG A 513 -15.37 8.12 27.18
N ALA A 514 -15.86 8.84 28.18
CA ALA A 514 -15.76 10.31 28.25
C ALA A 514 -14.31 10.82 28.25
N ARG A 515 -13.35 10.07 28.80
CA ARG A 515 -11.92 10.41 28.73
C ARG A 515 -11.32 10.18 27.34
N VAL A 516 -11.82 9.20 26.61
CA VAL A 516 -11.46 8.99 25.19
C VAL A 516 -12.13 10.05 24.30
N ASP A 517 -13.38 10.41 24.60
CA ASP A 517 -14.09 11.52 23.92
C ASP A 517 -13.28 12.83 24.07
N GLU A 518 -12.87 13.17 25.30
CA GLU A 518 -12.01 14.34 25.60
C GLU A 518 -10.65 14.28 24.88
N TYR A 519 -9.98 13.13 24.87
CA TYR A 519 -8.71 12.96 24.14
C TYR A 519 -8.88 13.16 22.63
N VAL A 520 -9.91 12.58 22.02
CA VAL A 520 -10.17 12.68 20.58
C VAL A 520 -10.52 14.12 20.20
N ASP A 521 -11.40 14.79 20.95
CA ASP A 521 -11.77 16.19 20.71
C ASP A 521 -10.56 17.14 20.85
N GLY A 522 -9.77 16.96 21.92
CA GLY A 522 -8.54 17.72 22.14
C GLY A 522 -7.50 17.51 21.02
N LEU A 523 -7.41 16.30 20.46
CA LEU A 523 -6.48 15.99 19.37
C LEU A 523 -6.93 16.54 18.02
N VAL A 524 -8.24 16.54 17.71
CA VAL A 524 -8.77 17.23 16.52
C VAL A 524 -8.56 18.73 16.67
N SER A 525 -8.90 19.31 17.83
CA SER A 525 -8.70 20.73 18.15
C SER A 525 -7.23 21.17 18.05
N TYR A 526 -6.29 20.36 18.57
CA TYR A 526 -4.85 20.60 18.40
C TYR A 526 -4.43 20.56 16.93
N THR A 527 -4.94 19.61 16.15
CA THR A 527 -4.61 19.46 14.73
C THR A 527 -5.16 20.64 13.90
N MET A 528 -6.37 21.10 14.20
CA MET A 528 -6.94 22.36 13.71
C MET A 528 -6.01 23.55 14.01
N ALA A 529 -5.64 23.74 15.27
CA ALA A 529 -4.77 24.85 15.70
C ALA A 529 -3.37 24.81 15.06
N ALA A 530 -2.82 23.61 14.83
CA ALA A 530 -1.53 23.42 14.14
C ALA A 530 -1.61 23.66 12.61
N SER A 531 -2.82 23.65 12.04
CA SER A 531 -3.10 23.95 10.63
C SER A 531 -3.41 25.44 10.40
N MET A 532 -4.08 26.10 11.35
CA MET A 532 -4.44 27.52 11.22
C MET A 532 -3.22 28.42 10.93
N GLY A 533 -3.34 29.21 9.85
CA GLY A 533 -2.29 30.12 9.41
C GLY A 533 -1.14 29.48 8.61
N ARG A 534 -1.22 28.18 8.25
CA ARG A 534 -0.25 27.53 7.36
C ARG A 534 -0.96 26.77 6.23
N PRO A 535 -0.65 27.04 4.95
CA PRO A 535 -1.28 26.30 3.85
C PRO A 535 -0.86 24.83 3.87
N THR A 536 -1.82 23.94 3.59
CA THR A 536 -1.57 22.49 3.64
C THR A 536 -0.62 22.03 2.54
N GLY A 537 -0.01 20.85 2.75
CA GLY A 537 0.79 20.20 1.71
C GLY A 537 -0.02 19.88 0.44
N MET A 538 -1.31 19.57 0.59
CA MET A 538 -2.23 19.40 -0.55
C MET A 538 -2.51 20.71 -1.27
N THR A 539 -2.78 21.80 -0.55
CA THR A 539 -3.07 23.12 -1.11
C THR A 539 -1.89 23.63 -1.94
N LEU A 540 -0.66 23.52 -1.44
CA LEU A 540 0.53 23.91 -2.20
C LEU A 540 0.74 23.02 -3.45
N LYS A 541 0.57 21.70 -3.35
CA LYS A 541 0.58 20.80 -4.53
C LYS A 541 -0.50 21.16 -5.55
N ARG A 542 -1.70 21.56 -5.08
CA ARG A 542 -2.81 21.94 -5.95
C ARG A 542 -2.52 23.24 -6.67
N ILE A 543 -2.01 24.25 -5.98
CA ILE A 543 -1.62 25.53 -6.60
C ILE A 543 -0.48 25.33 -7.62
N GLN A 544 0.52 24.51 -7.29
CA GLN A 544 1.55 24.09 -8.24
C GLN A 544 0.98 23.33 -9.45
N LYS A 545 -0.08 22.55 -9.25
CA LYS A 545 -0.80 21.90 -10.35
C LYS A 545 -1.59 22.92 -11.19
N GLU A 546 -2.32 23.87 -10.62
CA GLU A 546 -2.99 24.94 -11.39
C GLU A 546 -1.96 25.66 -12.28
N MET A 547 -0.81 26.06 -11.72
CA MET A 547 0.29 26.68 -12.48
C MET A 547 0.81 25.80 -13.62
N LYS A 548 0.89 24.48 -13.44
CA LYS A 548 1.34 23.55 -14.49
C LYS A 548 0.27 23.31 -15.55
N ASP A 549 -0.98 23.12 -15.15
CA ASP A 549 -2.08 22.90 -16.09
C ASP A 549 -2.27 24.15 -16.98
N LEU A 550 -2.17 25.36 -16.41
CA LEU A 550 -2.16 26.64 -17.14
C LEU A 550 -1.01 26.81 -18.16
N GLN A 551 0.10 26.06 -18.02
CA GLN A 551 1.17 26.04 -19.04
C GLN A 551 0.87 25.13 -20.24
N ASN A 552 -0.21 24.34 -20.18
CA ASN A 552 -0.60 23.35 -21.19
C ASN A 552 -1.99 23.62 -21.79
N GLU A 553 -2.80 24.50 -21.18
CA GLU A 553 -4.09 24.96 -21.69
C GLU A 553 -3.89 26.07 -22.75
N ASP A 554 -4.73 26.09 -23.79
CA ASP A 554 -4.85 27.27 -24.66
C ASP A 554 -5.71 28.31 -23.94
N MET A 555 -5.06 29.36 -23.44
CA MET A 555 -5.68 30.47 -22.70
C MET A 555 -6.28 31.55 -23.61
N GLY A 556 -6.01 31.50 -24.92
CA GLY A 556 -6.41 32.55 -25.87
C GLY A 556 -5.88 33.93 -25.46
N GLY A 557 -6.79 34.86 -25.19
CA GLY A 557 -6.48 36.21 -24.69
C GLY A 557 -6.54 36.37 -23.16
N ILE A 558 -6.81 35.31 -22.40
CA ILE A 558 -6.89 35.36 -20.93
C ILE A 558 -5.48 35.24 -20.35
N THR A 559 -5.10 36.12 -19.42
CA THR A 559 -3.90 35.93 -18.59
C THR A 559 -4.31 35.51 -17.18
N LEU A 560 -3.48 34.68 -16.52
CA LEU A 560 -3.70 34.26 -15.14
C LEU A 560 -2.37 33.80 -14.51
N ALA A 561 -1.92 34.48 -13.46
CA ALA A 561 -0.67 34.16 -12.76
C ALA A 561 -0.74 34.45 -11.25
N PRO A 562 0.03 33.74 -10.40
CA PRO A 562 0.25 34.14 -9.01
C PRO A 562 1.08 35.43 -8.95
N SER A 563 0.97 36.15 -7.83
CA SER A 563 1.81 37.31 -7.53
C SER A 563 3.26 36.92 -7.19
N ASP A 564 4.20 37.85 -7.40
CA ASP A 564 5.62 37.68 -7.05
C ASP A 564 5.89 37.47 -5.54
N HIS A 565 4.88 37.64 -4.69
CA HIS A 565 5.01 37.65 -3.23
C HIS A 565 4.13 36.62 -2.52
N SER A 566 3.09 36.09 -3.19
CA SER A 566 2.14 35.15 -2.63
C SER A 566 1.57 34.21 -3.69
N LEU A 567 1.71 32.90 -3.46
CA LEU A 567 1.05 31.85 -4.25
C LEU A 567 -0.47 31.78 -4.01
N PHE A 568 -1.00 32.55 -3.06
CA PHE A 568 -2.43 32.62 -2.70
C PHE A 568 -3.11 33.86 -3.28
N GLU A 569 -2.34 34.82 -3.77
CA GLU A 569 -2.85 36.01 -4.43
C GLU A 569 -2.47 35.93 -5.91
N TRP A 570 -3.49 35.95 -6.77
CA TRP A 570 -3.36 35.76 -8.21
C TRP A 570 -3.99 36.95 -8.93
N THR A 571 -3.40 37.32 -10.05
CA THR A 571 -3.93 38.33 -10.96
C THR A 571 -4.28 37.66 -12.28
N GLY A 572 -5.49 37.90 -12.77
CA GLY A 572 -5.91 37.51 -14.10
C GLY A 572 -6.40 38.71 -14.91
N THR A 573 -6.24 38.63 -16.23
CA THR A 573 -6.78 39.62 -17.18
C THR A 573 -7.72 38.91 -18.13
N LEU A 574 -8.93 39.44 -18.26
CA LEU A 574 -10.00 38.91 -19.09
C LEU A 574 -10.28 39.89 -20.25
N PRO A 575 -10.16 39.47 -21.52
CA PRO A 575 -10.57 40.30 -22.64
C PRO A 575 -12.10 40.39 -22.69
N GLY A 576 -12.63 41.54 -23.09
CA GLY A 576 -14.06 41.71 -23.34
C GLY A 576 -14.51 40.86 -24.55
N PRO A 577 -15.50 39.95 -24.40
CA PRO A 577 -15.87 39.01 -25.46
C PRO A 577 -16.29 39.70 -26.77
N GLU A 578 -15.92 39.12 -27.91
CA GLU A 578 -16.33 39.59 -29.24
C GLU A 578 -17.86 39.52 -29.41
N GLY A 579 -18.45 40.54 -30.05
CA GLY A 579 -19.90 40.72 -30.18
C GLY A 579 -20.60 41.24 -28.92
N SER A 580 -19.93 41.27 -27.75
CA SER A 580 -20.51 41.77 -26.50
C SER A 580 -20.49 43.30 -26.42
N VAL A 581 -21.10 43.86 -25.38
CA VAL A 581 -20.98 45.29 -25.05
C VAL A 581 -19.65 45.66 -24.39
N TYR A 582 -18.80 44.66 -24.13
CA TYR A 582 -17.50 44.78 -23.46
C TYR A 582 -16.31 44.63 -24.43
N GLU A 583 -16.57 44.28 -25.69
CA GLU A 583 -15.59 44.06 -26.76
C GLU A 583 -14.52 45.17 -26.83
N GLY A 584 -13.25 44.75 -26.99
CA GLY A 584 -12.09 45.66 -27.00
C GLY A 584 -11.67 46.18 -25.62
N GLY A 585 -12.39 45.83 -24.56
CA GLY A 585 -11.99 46.07 -23.17
C GLY A 585 -11.07 44.99 -22.61
N GLU A 586 -10.35 45.35 -21.55
CA GLU A 586 -9.38 44.54 -20.82
C GLU A 586 -9.67 44.64 -19.31
N PHE A 587 -10.15 43.53 -18.73
CA PHE A 587 -10.68 43.50 -17.37
C PHE A 587 -9.74 42.78 -16.42
N HIS A 588 -9.11 43.54 -15.52
CA HIS A 588 -8.23 43.02 -14.50
C HIS A 588 -9.04 42.46 -13.33
N VAL A 589 -8.71 41.26 -12.87
CA VAL A 589 -9.37 40.51 -11.79
C VAL A 589 -8.32 40.05 -10.78
N GLU A 590 -8.52 40.39 -9.51
CA GLU A 590 -7.80 39.76 -8.40
C GLU A 590 -8.51 38.47 -7.98
N ILE A 591 -7.72 37.45 -7.63
CA ILE A 591 -8.18 36.17 -7.12
C ILE A 591 -7.39 35.85 -5.84
N THR A 592 -8.10 35.67 -4.72
CA THR A 592 -7.51 35.25 -3.44
C THR A 592 -7.94 33.83 -3.12
N LEU A 593 -6.98 32.91 -3.09
CA LEU A 593 -7.20 31.51 -2.72
C LEU A 593 -7.27 31.39 -1.18
N PRO A 594 -8.23 30.65 -0.62
CA PRO A 594 -8.24 30.36 0.81
C PRO A 594 -7.12 29.38 1.21
N PRO A 595 -6.70 29.33 2.49
CA PRO A 595 -5.58 28.48 2.95
C PRO A 595 -5.79 26.96 2.78
N ASP A 596 -7.05 26.57 2.60
CA ASP A 596 -7.57 25.21 2.40
C ASP A 596 -8.05 24.95 0.96
N TYR A 597 -7.71 25.84 0.01
CA TYR A 597 -7.98 25.63 -1.41
C TYR A 597 -7.44 24.23 -1.83
N PRO A 598 -8.22 23.38 -2.53
CA PRO A 598 -9.42 23.70 -3.31
C PRO A 598 -10.77 23.46 -2.60
N PHE A 599 -10.80 23.22 -1.28
CA PHE A 599 -12.04 22.85 -0.60
C PHE A 599 -13.06 23.99 -0.58
N HIS A 600 -12.65 25.19 -0.14
CA HIS A 600 -13.43 26.41 -0.32
C HIS A 600 -13.12 27.13 -1.63
N SER A 601 -14.11 27.90 -2.12
CA SER A 601 -14.01 28.63 -3.39
C SER A 601 -12.99 29.78 -3.32
N PRO A 602 -12.32 30.11 -4.44
CA PRO A 602 -11.50 31.31 -4.52
C PRO A 602 -12.37 32.57 -4.46
N ARG A 603 -11.88 33.62 -3.79
CA ARG A 603 -12.56 34.93 -3.75
C ARG A 603 -12.06 35.80 -4.90
N LEU A 604 -12.95 36.16 -5.82
CA LEU A 604 -12.63 36.96 -7.01
C LEU A 604 -13.18 38.40 -6.90
N ARG A 605 -12.42 39.37 -7.41
CA ARG A 605 -12.78 40.80 -7.45
C ARG A 605 -12.30 41.47 -8.74
N PHE A 606 -13.19 42.12 -9.47
CA PHE A 606 -12.82 43.01 -10.57
C PHE A 606 -12.08 44.25 -10.06
N LYS A 607 -10.93 44.57 -10.64
CA LYS A 607 -10.21 45.84 -10.48
C LYS A 607 -10.61 46.86 -11.54
N THR A 608 -10.80 46.41 -12.78
CA THR A 608 -11.38 47.24 -13.85
C THR A 608 -12.85 47.50 -13.54
N LYS A 609 -13.26 48.78 -13.50
CA LYS A 609 -14.66 49.16 -13.32
C LYS A 609 -15.49 48.74 -14.53
N ILE A 610 -16.63 48.09 -14.30
CA ILE A 610 -17.52 47.54 -15.33
C ILE A 610 -18.98 47.83 -15.00
N TYR A 611 -19.79 48.17 -16.02
CA TYR A 611 -21.23 48.38 -15.89
C TYR A 611 -21.96 47.07 -16.18
N HIS A 612 -22.18 46.25 -15.15
CA HIS A 612 -22.68 44.88 -15.29
C HIS A 612 -23.65 44.52 -14.14
N MET A 613 -24.77 43.85 -14.41
CA MET A 613 -25.79 43.64 -13.36
C MET A 613 -25.41 42.62 -12.27
N ASN A 614 -24.49 41.69 -12.56
CA ASN A 614 -23.99 40.70 -11.60
C ASN A 614 -22.62 41.07 -11.00
N ILE A 615 -22.12 42.28 -11.20
CA ILE A 615 -20.86 42.78 -10.63
C ILE A 615 -21.12 44.16 -10.00
N ASN A 616 -20.71 44.39 -8.75
CA ASN A 616 -20.97 45.66 -8.05
C ASN A 616 -19.79 46.66 -8.17
N ASP A 617 -20.01 47.90 -7.71
CA ASP A 617 -18.99 48.98 -7.76
C ASP A 617 -17.69 48.70 -7.00
N GLN A 618 -17.68 47.69 -6.11
CA GLN A 618 -16.51 47.22 -5.37
C GLN A 618 -15.82 46.01 -6.07
N GLY A 619 -16.27 45.66 -7.27
CA GLY A 619 -15.78 44.54 -8.07
C GLY A 619 -16.25 43.16 -7.61
N GLY A 620 -17.15 43.07 -6.62
CA GLY A 620 -17.70 41.82 -6.14
C GLY A 620 -18.69 41.20 -7.14
N ILE A 621 -18.60 39.89 -7.33
CA ILE A 621 -19.27 39.13 -8.40
C ILE A 621 -20.36 38.22 -7.82
N CYS A 622 -21.51 38.09 -8.49
CA CYS A 622 -22.40 36.95 -8.27
C CYS A 622 -22.26 35.95 -9.43
N LEU A 623 -21.74 34.77 -9.10
CA LEU A 623 -21.60 33.61 -9.98
C LEU A 623 -21.72 32.36 -9.11
N ASP A 624 -22.66 31.47 -9.41
CA ASP A 624 -23.03 30.39 -8.47
C ASP A 624 -21.92 29.35 -8.28
N ILE A 625 -21.03 29.16 -9.27
CA ILE A 625 -19.84 28.30 -9.10
C ILE A 625 -18.81 28.84 -8.10
N LEU A 626 -18.97 30.08 -7.61
CA LEU A 626 -18.18 30.63 -6.49
C LEU A 626 -18.92 30.52 -5.14
N LYS A 627 -20.18 30.04 -5.17
CA LYS A 627 -21.08 29.85 -4.03
C LYS A 627 -21.49 28.37 -3.93
N ASN A 628 -22.74 28.04 -4.25
CA ASN A 628 -23.33 26.73 -3.97
C ASN A 628 -22.91 25.66 -4.98
N ALA A 629 -22.53 26.06 -6.19
CA ALA A 629 -22.05 25.18 -7.25
C ALA A 629 -20.51 25.11 -7.34
N TRP A 630 -19.78 25.54 -6.30
CA TRP A 630 -18.34 25.28 -6.23
C TRP A 630 -18.09 23.77 -6.12
N SER A 631 -17.05 23.29 -6.80
CA SER A 631 -16.52 21.96 -6.63
C SER A 631 -15.01 22.02 -6.58
N PRO A 632 -14.34 21.29 -5.67
CA PRO A 632 -12.89 21.16 -5.67
C PRO A 632 -12.30 20.64 -6.99
N ALA A 633 -13.10 20.07 -7.90
CA ALA A 633 -12.67 19.66 -9.24
C ALA A 633 -12.57 20.81 -10.27
N LEU A 634 -13.03 22.02 -9.95
CA LEU A 634 -12.91 23.21 -10.81
C LEU A 634 -11.50 23.81 -10.72
N SER A 635 -10.91 24.16 -11.87
CA SER A 635 -9.66 24.91 -11.98
C SER A 635 -9.91 26.41 -12.08
N LEU A 636 -8.91 27.23 -11.76
CA LEU A 636 -8.99 28.69 -11.88
C LEU A 636 -9.22 29.13 -13.33
N TYR A 637 -8.70 28.38 -14.31
CA TYR A 637 -9.00 28.63 -15.72
C TYR A 637 -10.51 28.51 -16.02
N LYS A 638 -11.16 27.44 -15.54
CA LYS A 638 -12.61 27.25 -15.73
C LYS A 638 -13.43 28.35 -15.05
N VAL A 639 -12.98 28.87 -13.90
CA VAL A 639 -13.60 30.04 -13.27
C VAL A 639 -13.50 31.28 -14.17
N MET A 640 -12.32 31.55 -14.77
CA MET A 640 -12.14 32.67 -15.71
C MET A 640 -12.98 32.51 -16.98
N LEU A 641 -13.12 31.29 -17.51
CA LEU A 641 -14.03 31.00 -18.64
C LEU A 641 -15.50 31.25 -18.28
N SER A 642 -15.94 30.87 -17.07
CA SER A 642 -17.29 31.18 -16.59
C SER A 642 -17.52 32.68 -16.40
N LEU A 643 -16.50 33.46 -16.03
CA LEU A 643 -16.58 34.93 -16.04
C LEU A 643 -16.69 35.49 -17.47
N SER A 644 -15.94 34.93 -18.42
CA SER A 644 -16.07 35.30 -19.84
C SER A 644 -17.51 35.06 -20.34
N SER A 645 -18.09 33.91 -20.00
CA SER A 645 -19.47 33.56 -20.36
C SER A 645 -20.49 34.50 -19.71
N LEU A 646 -20.27 34.92 -18.46
CA LEU A 646 -21.13 35.86 -17.75
C LEU A 646 -21.12 37.26 -18.39
N LEU A 647 -20.00 37.70 -18.99
CA LEU A 647 -19.93 38.95 -19.73
C LEU A 647 -20.64 38.89 -21.10
N THR A 648 -20.67 37.71 -21.74
CA THR A 648 -21.47 37.50 -22.97
C THR A 648 -22.96 37.46 -22.65
N ASP A 649 -23.34 36.66 -21.66
CA ASP A 649 -24.74 36.39 -21.26
C ASP A 649 -24.98 36.70 -19.76
N PRO A 650 -25.21 37.98 -19.40
CA PRO A 650 -25.53 38.39 -18.04
C PRO A 650 -26.84 37.77 -17.53
N ASN A 651 -26.92 37.53 -16.21
CA ASN A 651 -28.09 36.94 -15.57
C ASN A 651 -28.99 38.01 -14.90
N PRO A 652 -30.09 38.47 -15.53
CA PRO A 652 -30.98 39.46 -14.93
C PRO A 652 -31.86 38.91 -13.79
N SER A 653 -31.88 37.59 -13.58
CA SER A 653 -32.72 36.94 -12.55
C SER A 653 -32.06 36.92 -11.15
N ASP A 654 -30.73 37.03 -11.07
CA ASP A 654 -29.98 37.19 -9.80
C ASP A 654 -28.96 38.36 -9.87
N PRO A 655 -29.43 39.62 -9.92
CA PRO A 655 -28.54 40.78 -10.09
C PRO A 655 -28.06 41.36 -8.76
N LEU A 656 -26.75 41.57 -8.63
CA LEU A 656 -26.17 42.41 -7.56
C LEU A 656 -26.55 43.88 -7.70
N VAL A 657 -26.85 44.33 -8.92
CA VAL A 657 -27.22 45.72 -9.22
C VAL A 657 -28.59 45.74 -9.95
N PRO A 658 -29.71 45.62 -9.22
CA PRO A 658 -31.06 45.58 -9.80
C PRO A 658 -31.42 46.76 -10.74
N PRO A 659 -30.90 47.99 -10.59
CA PRO A 659 -31.09 49.06 -11.57
C PRO A 659 -30.52 48.71 -12.96
N ILE A 660 -29.32 48.12 -13.03
CA ILE A 660 -28.68 47.73 -14.30
C ILE A 660 -29.46 46.57 -14.95
N ALA A 661 -29.94 45.59 -14.17
CA ALA A 661 -30.79 44.52 -14.69
C ALA A 661 -32.11 45.06 -15.27
N ASN A 662 -32.78 45.97 -14.57
CA ASN A 662 -34.00 46.61 -15.09
C ASN A 662 -33.73 47.39 -16.38
N GLU A 663 -32.58 48.04 -16.50
CA GLU A 663 -32.20 48.73 -17.73
C GLU A 663 -31.85 47.77 -18.87
N TYR A 664 -31.13 46.69 -18.59
CA TYR A 664 -30.82 45.61 -19.54
C TYR A 664 -32.10 45.01 -20.14
N THR A 665 -33.04 44.61 -19.29
CA THR A 665 -34.31 43.97 -19.71
C THR A 665 -35.28 44.94 -20.37
N ARG A 666 -35.42 46.19 -19.87
CA ARG A 666 -36.46 47.13 -20.35
C ARG A 666 -35.96 48.17 -21.36
N ARG A 667 -34.66 48.47 -21.41
CA ARG A 667 -34.06 49.56 -22.20
C ARG A 667 -32.70 49.18 -22.78
N ARG A 668 -32.55 47.95 -23.30
CA ARG A 668 -31.28 47.36 -23.80
C ARG A 668 -30.36 48.33 -24.56
N LYS A 669 -30.87 49.20 -25.45
CA LYS A 669 -30.05 50.20 -26.18
C LYS A 669 -29.36 51.24 -25.28
N VAL A 670 -29.95 51.58 -24.14
CA VAL A 670 -29.39 52.51 -23.13
C VAL A 670 -28.33 51.81 -22.27
N HIS A 671 -28.62 50.56 -21.85
CA HIS A 671 -27.63 49.69 -21.21
C HIS A 671 -26.39 49.54 -22.10
N ASP A 672 -26.58 49.15 -23.36
CA ASP A 672 -25.52 48.79 -24.30
C ASP A 672 -24.67 49.98 -24.79
N SER A 673 -25.19 51.20 -24.69
CA SER A 673 -24.40 52.42 -24.94
C SER A 673 -23.66 52.88 -23.67
N THR A 674 -24.25 52.68 -22.49
CA THR A 674 -23.61 52.96 -21.19
C THR A 674 -22.46 51.99 -20.92
N ALA A 675 -22.64 50.69 -21.17
CA ALA A 675 -21.60 49.67 -21.01
C ALA A 675 -20.40 49.94 -21.92
N ARG A 676 -20.61 50.17 -23.23
CA ARG A 676 -19.53 50.54 -24.16
C ARG A 676 -18.82 51.84 -23.77
N ARG A 677 -19.54 52.81 -23.21
CA ARG A 677 -18.93 54.03 -22.66
C ARG A 677 -18.06 53.75 -21.42
N TRP A 678 -18.47 52.84 -20.55
CA TRP A 678 -17.63 52.41 -19.42
C TRP A 678 -16.37 51.68 -19.89
N VAL A 679 -16.44 50.83 -20.93
CA VAL A 679 -15.26 50.21 -21.55
C VAL A 679 -14.27 51.29 -21.99
N GLN A 680 -14.74 52.30 -22.73
CA GLN A 680 -13.92 53.42 -23.21
C GLN A 680 -13.28 54.26 -22.09
N LEU A 681 -13.92 54.33 -20.92
CA LEU A 681 -13.44 55.13 -19.77
C LEU A 681 -12.54 54.37 -18.81
N HIS A 682 -12.66 53.04 -18.73
CA HIS A 682 -12.10 52.24 -17.63
C HIS A 682 -11.36 50.96 -18.05
N ALA A 683 -11.61 50.43 -19.24
CA ALA A 683 -11.13 49.11 -19.66
C ALA A 683 -10.30 49.11 -20.95
N LEU A 684 -10.04 50.24 -21.62
CA LEU A 684 -9.16 50.23 -22.78
C LEU A 684 -7.70 49.93 -22.39
N PRO A 685 -6.99 49.03 -23.09
CA PRO A 685 -5.61 48.66 -22.76
C PRO A 685 -4.67 49.87 -22.88
N VAL A 686 -3.84 50.07 -21.87
CA VAL A 686 -2.90 51.19 -21.81
C VAL A 686 -1.77 50.94 -22.82
N LYS A 687 -1.63 51.82 -23.82
CA LYS A 687 -0.49 51.76 -24.75
C LYS A 687 0.83 51.86 -24.00
N ALA A 688 1.59 50.77 -23.97
CA ALA A 688 2.92 50.72 -23.39
C ALA A 688 3.83 51.79 -24.03
N GLN A 689 4.41 52.65 -23.20
CA GLN A 689 5.50 53.52 -23.65
C GLN A 689 6.78 52.68 -23.77
N PRO A 690 7.61 52.91 -24.81
CA PRO A 690 8.91 52.23 -24.90
C PRO A 690 9.80 52.64 -23.71
N PRO A 691 10.62 51.73 -23.16
CA PRO A 691 11.48 52.03 -22.02
C PRO A 691 12.49 53.13 -22.38
N PRO A 692 12.84 54.03 -21.45
CA PRO A 692 13.83 55.07 -21.71
C PRO A 692 15.20 54.46 -22.00
N PRO A 693 15.98 55.03 -22.95
CA PRO A 693 17.29 54.50 -23.30
C PRO A 693 18.27 54.59 -22.11
N PRO A 694 19.19 53.62 -21.96
CA PRO A 694 20.14 53.63 -20.85
C PRO A 694 21.08 54.85 -20.92
N PRO A 695 21.45 55.45 -19.77
CA PRO A 695 22.29 56.64 -19.73
C PRO A 695 23.69 56.35 -20.29
N ALA A 696 24.16 57.21 -21.19
CA ALA A 696 25.49 57.08 -21.80
C ALA A 696 26.61 57.21 -20.74
N PRO A 697 27.73 56.46 -20.86
CA PRO A 697 28.79 56.47 -19.86
C PRO A 697 29.49 57.84 -19.78
N ALA A 698 29.34 58.51 -18.64
CA ALA A 698 29.94 59.81 -18.38
C ALA A 698 31.48 59.72 -18.38
N LYS A 699 32.13 60.58 -19.18
CA LYS A 699 33.60 60.63 -19.29
C LYS A 699 34.22 61.11 -17.98
N ARG A 700 35.35 60.51 -17.58
CA ARG A 700 36.11 60.88 -16.36
C ARG A 700 36.56 62.35 -16.39
N GLY A 701 35.88 63.20 -15.62
CA GLY A 701 36.33 64.55 -15.28
C GLY A 701 37.39 64.53 -14.17
N ARG A 702 38.40 65.40 -14.23
CA ARG A 702 39.48 65.50 -13.24
C ARG A 702 39.02 66.26 -12.00
N GLY A 703 39.27 65.73 -10.81
CA GLY A 703 39.13 66.47 -9.55
C GLY A 703 40.35 67.36 -9.24
N ARG A 704 40.12 68.47 -8.51
CA ARG A 704 41.13 69.28 -7.80
C ARG A 704 40.48 69.89 -6.54
N PRO A 705 41.25 70.38 -5.54
CA PRO A 705 41.13 69.78 -4.21
C PRO A 705 40.67 70.75 -3.11
N LYS A 706 40.41 70.20 -1.92
CA LYS A 706 40.26 70.95 -0.67
C LYS A 706 41.55 71.68 -0.30
N THR A 707 41.42 72.84 0.33
CA THR A 707 42.52 73.57 1.00
C THR A 707 42.38 73.45 2.52
N ALA A 708 43.42 72.91 3.17
CA ALA A 708 43.73 73.08 4.59
C ALA A 708 45.27 73.02 4.69
N ASN A 709 45.87 73.85 5.55
CA ASN A 709 47.31 74.10 5.53
C ASN A 709 48.11 73.19 6.48
N ARG A 710 49.33 72.83 6.05
CA ARG A 710 50.65 72.83 6.76
C ARG A 710 50.73 72.31 8.21
N GLU A 711 51.74 71.53 8.64
CA GLU A 711 52.96 70.92 8.04
C GLU A 711 53.32 69.69 8.93
N THR A 712 53.70 68.50 8.39
CA THR A 712 55.09 67.95 8.27
C THR A 712 55.74 67.65 9.64
N ILE A 713 56.51 66.59 9.94
CA ILE A 713 57.46 65.67 9.25
C ILE A 713 57.27 64.26 9.93
N MET A 714 57.60 63.05 9.47
CA MET A 714 58.56 62.49 8.48
C MET A 714 58.08 61.11 7.88
N VAL A 715 59.02 60.23 7.51
CA VAL A 715 58.97 58.84 6.97
C VAL A 715 60.28 58.14 7.51
N PRO A 716 60.61 56.82 7.34
CA PRO A 716 60.01 55.73 6.55
C PRO A 716 59.94 54.38 7.36
N ASP A 717 60.06 53.11 6.89
CA ASP A 717 60.32 52.49 5.56
C ASP A 717 59.92 50.98 5.47
N ASP A 718 60.02 50.44 4.24
CA ASP A 718 60.33 49.06 3.77
C ASP A 718 59.45 47.79 3.96
N GLU A 719 59.73 46.80 3.08
CA GLU A 719 59.08 45.48 2.84
C GLU A 719 59.87 44.30 3.53
N PRO A 720 59.85 42.98 3.17
CA PRO A 720 59.25 42.22 2.05
C PRO A 720 58.55 40.87 2.41
N THR A 721 58.30 40.03 1.39
CA THR A 721 57.72 38.65 1.45
C THR A 721 58.77 37.52 1.42
N PRO A 722 58.34 36.24 1.62
CA PRO A 722 58.48 35.21 0.55
C PRO A 722 57.20 34.34 0.39
N THR A 723 56.76 33.83 -0.77
CA THR A 723 57.30 32.79 -1.71
C THR A 723 57.58 31.42 -1.05
N SER A 724 57.31 30.24 -1.65
CA SER A 724 57.33 29.88 -3.09
C SER A 724 56.51 28.63 -3.51
N ALA A 725 56.03 28.61 -4.78
CA ALA A 725 56.13 27.54 -5.82
C ALA A 725 55.66 26.06 -5.59
N SER A 726 55.34 25.23 -6.61
CA SER A 726 54.78 25.46 -7.98
C SER A 726 54.47 24.14 -8.74
N GLY A 727 53.39 24.10 -9.56
CA GLY A 727 53.21 23.16 -10.70
C GLY A 727 52.21 22.01 -10.49
N ALA A 728 51.48 21.50 -11.51
CA ALA A 728 51.38 21.88 -12.93
C ALA A 728 49.96 21.66 -13.52
N LYS A 729 49.68 22.17 -14.73
CA LYS A 729 48.33 22.23 -15.36
C LYS A 729 48.14 21.27 -16.55
N ARG A 730 46.90 20.81 -16.79
CA ARG A 730 46.10 20.99 -18.06
C ARG A 730 44.70 20.35 -17.92
N LYS A 731 43.60 21.09 -18.19
CA LYS A 731 42.72 21.07 -19.40
C LYS A 731 42.07 19.70 -19.69
N ARG A 732 40.79 19.53 -20.07
CA ARG A 732 39.53 20.32 -20.29
C ARG A 732 38.42 19.23 -20.34
N GLY A 733 37.11 19.43 -20.19
CA GLY A 733 36.18 20.57 -20.20
C GLY A 733 34.82 20.08 -20.78
N GLY A 734 33.70 20.77 -20.56
CA GLY A 734 32.33 20.26 -20.82
C GLY A 734 31.77 19.55 -19.58
N ASP A 735 30.63 19.88 -18.98
CA ASP A 735 29.31 20.40 -19.43
C ASP A 735 28.29 19.29 -19.76
N ASP A 736 27.31 19.19 -18.86
CA ASP A 736 25.87 18.97 -19.04
C ASP A 736 25.24 17.71 -19.69
N ASP A 737 24.20 17.26 -18.96
CA ASP A 737 22.86 16.85 -19.40
C ASP A 737 22.54 15.46 -20.03
N ARG A 738 21.51 14.89 -19.39
CA ARG A 738 20.30 14.22 -19.94
C ARG A 738 20.25 12.73 -20.33
N GLU A 739 19.26 12.11 -19.69
CA GLU A 739 18.09 11.40 -20.26
C GLU A 739 18.26 10.29 -21.32
N ASP A 740 17.64 9.16 -20.96
CA ASP A 740 16.83 8.25 -21.80
C ASP A 740 17.25 7.99 -23.26
N ARG A 741 17.50 6.69 -23.54
CA ARG A 741 17.11 6.15 -24.84
C ARG A 741 16.75 4.66 -24.82
N SER A 742 15.46 4.40 -25.06
CA SER A 742 14.99 3.13 -25.60
C SER A 742 14.98 3.10 -27.14
N LYS A 743 14.82 1.90 -27.71
CA LYS A 743 14.58 1.57 -29.15
C LYS A 743 15.72 1.77 -30.15
N ARG A 744 16.22 0.63 -30.69
CA ARG A 744 16.39 0.27 -32.13
C ARG A 744 17.26 -1.02 -32.23
N GLN A 745 17.14 -1.89 -33.24
CA GLN A 745 16.19 -1.98 -34.38
C GLN A 745 16.01 -3.46 -34.80
N SER A 746 15.04 -3.74 -35.66
CA SER A 746 14.74 -5.07 -36.22
C SER A 746 15.56 -5.43 -37.46
N THR A 747 15.99 -6.69 -37.57
CA THR A 747 16.29 -7.39 -38.83
C THR A 747 15.62 -8.77 -38.82
N GLY A 748 15.04 -9.19 -39.94
CA GLY A 748 14.21 -10.39 -40.02
C GLY A 748 14.91 -11.63 -40.58
N GLY A 749 14.43 -12.79 -40.18
CA GLY A 749 14.74 -14.12 -40.73
C GLY A 749 13.56 -15.06 -40.44
N ALA A 750 13.23 -15.98 -41.35
CA ALA A 750 11.92 -16.65 -41.37
C ALA A 750 11.97 -18.14 -40.99
N GLY A 751 10.83 -18.65 -40.50
CA GLY A 751 10.50 -20.08 -40.43
C GLY A 751 10.50 -20.67 -39.01
N GLY A 752 9.42 -21.38 -38.66
CA GLY A 752 9.32 -22.16 -37.43
C GLY A 752 7.99 -22.03 -36.69
N SER A 753 6.98 -22.83 -37.08
CA SER A 753 5.72 -22.95 -36.33
C SER A 753 5.93 -23.80 -35.06
N GLY A 754 5.68 -23.23 -33.87
CA GLY A 754 5.75 -23.96 -32.60
C GLY A 754 4.86 -23.32 -31.53
N SER A 755 3.94 -24.11 -30.96
CA SER A 755 3.00 -23.67 -29.92
C SER A 755 3.65 -23.68 -28.53
N GLY A 756 4.09 -22.52 -28.07
CA GLY A 756 4.59 -22.30 -26.71
C GLY A 756 3.49 -21.82 -25.77
N SER A 757 3.16 -22.60 -24.74
CA SER A 757 2.27 -22.15 -23.66
C SER A 757 3.04 -21.24 -22.70
N GLY A 758 2.55 -20.02 -22.51
CA GLY A 758 3.16 -19.04 -21.61
C GLY A 758 3.06 -19.49 -20.14
N SER A 759 4.20 -19.80 -19.52
CA SER A 759 4.28 -19.97 -18.07
C SER A 759 4.23 -18.60 -17.40
N GLY A 760 3.10 -18.25 -16.77
CA GLY A 760 3.00 -17.05 -15.95
C GLY A 760 3.95 -17.10 -14.76
N ASP A 761 4.62 -15.98 -14.47
CA ASP A 761 5.60 -15.89 -13.38
C ASP A 761 4.99 -16.17 -12.01
N VAL A 762 5.69 -17.01 -11.24
CA VAL A 762 5.23 -17.46 -9.92
C VAL A 762 5.82 -16.56 -8.84
N ILE A 763 4.99 -15.70 -8.25
CA ILE A 763 5.35 -14.94 -7.06
C ILE A 763 5.57 -15.92 -5.90
N VAL A 764 6.83 -16.13 -5.53
CA VAL A 764 7.21 -16.75 -4.26
C VAL A 764 7.04 -15.71 -3.17
N ILE A 765 6.23 -16.03 -2.15
CA ILE A 765 6.16 -15.26 -0.91
C ILE A 765 7.08 -15.97 0.08
N ASP A 766 8.26 -15.40 0.31
CA ASP A 766 9.20 -15.86 1.35
C ASP A 766 8.72 -15.41 2.75
N ASP A 767 9.11 -16.18 3.78
CA ASP A 767 8.51 -16.26 5.13
C ASP A 767 9.51 -15.81 6.24
#